data_AF-A0AAZ3P5L4-F1
#
_entry.id   AF-A0AAZ3P5L4-F1
#
_cell.length_a   1.000
_cell.length_b   1.000
_cell.length_c   1.000
_cell.angle_alpha   90.00
_cell.angle_beta   90.00
_cell.angle_gamma   90.00
#
_symmetry.space_group_name_H-M   'P 1'
#
loop_
_entity.id
_entity.type
_entity.pdbx_description
1 polymer ?
#
loop_
_entity_poly.entity_id
_entity_poly.type
_entity_poly.pdbx_seq_one_letter_code
_entity_poly.pdbx_strand_id
1 'polypeptide(L)'
;AFRRPLLDHFKNHPMMLCSAMYFKKQRRETVIPNELPLVQEVTTTLREWASIWRDLYVGDRREMFNSVRDMIYDLIEWRSQILSGTLPQDELTELKQRVTSKIDYGNKYLDLDLVVRDKDGNILDPDSTSTVSLFRAHEAASKQIEDRIQEEKKQNVDLSRQAKFAQTPSFALFVTLKNVVCKIGEDAEVLMSLYDPVESKFISENYLVRWSSQGLVKDIDQLHNLRSVFTDLGSEDLKREKISFVCQIVRVGRMELRDNNTKKLTSGLRRPFGVAVMDVTDIITGKMDDEDKQYFIPFHSFLNNGLYSPPSLFPGLWVTLKLLPGDIHQIRKDFPHLVDRSTAVARKMGFPEIIMPGDVRNDIYVTLVQGEFDKGSKSTPKNVEVTMTVYDEDGKKLENVMFPGAGDEGILEYKSVIYYQIKQPRWFETIKVAIPIEDVNRSHLRFTFRHRSSQESKDKSEKIFALSFVKLMRYDGTTLRDGEHDLIVYKAEAKKLEDSSLYLNLPATKVELEEKGLSTTGKGTHNLGNCTISKDSFQIATLVCSTKLTQNVDLLGLLKWRSNTSLLQQNLRQLMKVEGGEVVKFLQDTLDALFNIMMENSDSDTFDTLVFDSLVFIIGLIADRKFQHFHPVLETYIRKHFSATLAYTKLTKVLKNYVENAEKLTEQLLKAMKALEYIFKFIVRSRVLFNQ
;
A
#
# COMPACT_ATOMS: atom_id res chain seq x y z
N ALA A 1 42.58 36.15 -45.41
CA ALA A 1 41.53 35.33 -46.03
C ALA A 1 40.33 35.30 -45.09
N PHE A 2 39.17 35.70 -45.60
CA PHE A 2 37.96 36.08 -44.88
C PHE A 2 37.39 34.96 -43.97
N ARG A 3 37.08 35.30 -42.70
CA ARG A 3 36.06 34.58 -41.91
C ARG A 3 34.71 34.79 -42.61
N ARG A 4 34.11 33.72 -43.15
CA ARG A 4 32.71 33.75 -43.58
C ARG A 4 31.80 33.81 -42.34
N PRO A 5 30.78 34.67 -42.28
CA PRO A 5 29.74 34.56 -41.26
C PRO A 5 28.87 33.32 -41.55
N LEU A 6 28.50 32.58 -40.51
CA LEU A 6 27.44 31.58 -40.54
C LEU A 6 26.09 32.28 -40.72
N LEU A 7 25.74 32.61 -41.96
CA LEU A 7 24.43 33.13 -42.35
C LEU A 7 23.97 32.33 -43.57
N ASP A 8 23.41 31.15 -43.31
CA ASP A 8 22.75 30.31 -44.29
C ASP A 8 21.23 30.33 -44.09
N HIS A 9 20.49 30.30 -45.19
CA HIS A 9 19.02 30.13 -45.19
C HIS A 9 18.66 28.70 -44.76
N PHE A 10 18.36 28.52 -43.48
CA PHE A 10 17.72 27.30 -42.99
C PHE A 10 16.25 27.29 -43.43
N LYS A 11 15.79 26.22 -44.10
CA LYS A 11 14.36 25.96 -44.32
C LYS A 11 13.69 25.77 -42.94
N ASN A 12 12.52 26.38 -42.73
CA ASN A 12 11.75 26.41 -41.47
C ASN A 12 11.41 25.05 -40.79
N HIS A 13 11.86 23.90 -41.31
CA HIS A 13 11.36 22.60 -40.88
C HIS A 13 12.06 21.94 -39.66
N PRO A 14 13.30 22.26 -39.24
CA PRO A 14 13.83 21.75 -37.97
C PRO A 14 14.01 22.83 -36.89
N MET A 15 13.64 24.10 -37.13
CA MET A 15 13.80 25.17 -36.15
C MET A 15 12.46 25.61 -35.56
N MET A 16 12.29 25.39 -34.25
CA MET A 16 11.24 26.05 -33.47
C MET A 16 11.72 27.46 -33.10
N LEU A 17 11.00 28.48 -33.55
CA LEU A 17 11.23 29.87 -33.16
C LEU A 17 10.54 30.15 -31.83
N CYS A 18 11.31 30.37 -30.77
CA CYS A 18 10.81 30.94 -29.51
C CYS A 18 10.85 32.47 -29.58
N SER A 19 9.85 33.14 -29.01
CA SER A 19 9.66 34.58 -29.11
C SER A 19 10.82 35.39 -28.49
N ALA A 20 11.25 36.46 -29.16
CA ALA A 20 12.27 37.40 -28.67
C ALA A 20 11.86 38.84 -29.02
N MET A 21 12.20 39.81 -28.17
CA MET A 21 11.95 41.23 -28.41
C MET A 21 13.19 41.91 -29.01
N TYR A 22 12.96 42.73 -30.05
CA TYR A 22 14.01 43.47 -30.75
C TYR A 22 14.13 44.90 -30.21
N PHE A 23 15.31 45.27 -29.72
CA PHE A 23 15.63 46.66 -29.39
C PHE A 23 16.73 47.20 -30.30
N LYS A 24 16.45 48.29 -31.02
CA LYS A 24 17.42 48.96 -31.89
C LYS A 24 17.86 50.29 -31.26
N LYS A 25 19.01 50.30 -30.57
CA LYS A 25 19.71 51.53 -30.18
C LYS A 25 21.03 51.59 -30.94
N GLN A 26 21.37 52.78 -31.44
CA GLN A 26 22.40 53.07 -32.45
C GLN A 26 23.59 52.08 -32.47
N ARG A 27 23.74 51.38 -33.62
CA ARG A 27 24.86 50.52 -34.05
C ARG A 27 25.13 49.17 -33.34
N ARG A 28 24.26 48.66 -32.45
CA ARG A 28 24.29 47.22 -32.07
C ARG A 28 22.87 46.64 -32.05
N GLU A 29 22.69 45.47 -32.66
CA GLU A 29 21.48 44.67 -32.56
C GLU A 29 21.64 43.70 -31.38
N THR A 30 20.77 43.82 -30.38
CA THR A 30 20.76 42.93 -29.22
C THR A 30 19.45 42.13 -29.24
N VAL A 31 19.56 40.80 -29.36
CA VAL A 31 18.42 39.88 -29.28
C VAL A 31 18.19 39.56 -27.81
N ILE A 32 17.03 39.92 -27.26
CA ILE A 32 16.66 39.58 -25.88
C ILE A 32 15.61 38.46 -25.94
N PRO A 33 15.92 37.23 -25.49
CA PRO A 33 14.93 36.15 -25.45
C PRO A 33 13.77 36.52 -24.49
N ASN A 34 12.52 36.18 -24.82
CA ASN A 34 11.37 36.40 -23.92
C ASN A 34 11.36 35.47 -22.68
N GLU A 35 12.33 34.57 -22.57
CA GLU A 35 12.48 33.72 -21.39
C GLU A 35 12.90 34.56 -20.18
N LEU A 36 12.33 34.27 -19.01
CA LEU A 36 12.73 34.88 -17.74
C LEU A 36 14.27 34.83 -17.58
N PRO A 37 14.94 35.93 -17.18
CA PRO A 37 16.40 35.97 -17.05
C PRO A 37 16.97 34.82 -16.20
N LEU A 38 16.25 34.42 -15.14
CA LEU A 38 16.62 33.29 -14.30
C LEU A 38 16.63 31.94 -15.03
N VAL A 39 15.73 31.72 -16.00
CA VAL A 39 15.69 30.48 -16.79
C VAL A 39 16.92 30.39 -17.70
N GLN A 40 17.35 31.52 -18.25
CA GLN A 40 18.57 31.58 -19.06
C GLN A 40 19.78 31.27 -18.20
N GLU A 41 19.85 31.87 -17.01
CA GLU A 41 20.90 31.64 -16.03
C GLU A 41 21.00 30.17 -15.61
N VAL A 42 19.88 29.54 -15.23
CA VAL A 42 19.86 28.10 -14.91
C VAL A 42 20.38 27.27 -16.09
N THR A 43 20.00 27.63 -17.30
CA THR A 43 20.43 26.92 -18.52
C THR A 43 21.93 27.04 -18.75
N THR A 44 22.53 28.21 -18.50
CA THR A 44 23.98 28.41 -18.61
C THR A 44 24.74 27.69 -17.49
N THR A 45 24.26 27.80 -16.25
CA THR A 45 24.85 27.10 -15.09
C THR A 45 24.85 25.59 -15.31
N LEU A 46 23.73 25.01 -15.77
CA LEU A 46 23.64 23.59 -16.06
C LEU A 46 24.64 23.14 -17.14
N ARG A 47 24.91 23.97 -18.16
CA ARG A 47 25.90 23.64 -19.20
C ARG A 47 27.31 23.61 -18.65
N GLU A 48 27.67 24.61 -17.85
CA GLU A 48 28.99 24.71 -17.20
C GLU A 48 29.20 23.56 -16.21
N TRP A 49 28.23 23.34 -15.32
CA TRP A 49 28.27 22.25 -14.34
C TRP A 49 28.27 20.88 -15.01
N ALA A 50 27.53 20.68 -16.11
CA ALA A 50 27.58 19.42 -16.85
C ALA A 50 28.95 19.13 -17.46
N SER A 51 29.75 20.15 -17.79
CA SER A 51 31.13 19.95 -18.22
C SER A 51 31.99 19.46 -17.07
N ILE A 52 31.94 20.16 -15.93
CA ILE A 52 32.71 19.82 -14.73
C ILE A 52 32.30 18.46 -14.18
N TRP A 53 31.01 18.14 -14.20
CA TRP A 53 30.47 16.86 -13.78
C TRP A 53 31.04 15.68 -14.58
N ARG A 54 31.21 15.84 -15.90
CA ARG A 54 31.91 14.83 -16.74
C ARG A 54 33.38 14.71 -16.34
N ASP A 55 34.06 15.82 -16.07
CA ASP A 55 35.46 15.80 -15.65
C ASP A 55 35.64 15.15 -14.27
N LEU A 56 34.69 15.34 -13.35
CA LEU A 56 34.66 14.68 -12.03
C LEU A 56 34.50 13.16 -12.14
N TYR A 57 33.71 12.69 -13.11
CA TYR A 57 33.58 11.27 -13.41
C TYR A 57 34.88 10.67 -13.93
N VAL A 58 35.52 11.35 -14.90
CA VAL A 58 36.80 10.91 -15.47
C VAL A 58 37.91 10.92 -14.41
N GLY A 59 37.87 11.87 -13.46
CA GLY A 59 38.81 11.97 -12.36
C GLY A 59 38.53 11.09 -11.13
N ASP A 60 37.54 10.17 -11.19
CA ASP A 60 37.09 9.27 -10.10
C ASP A 60 36.79 9.98 -8.76
N ARG A 61 36.34 11.24 -8.80
CA ARG A 61 35.94 12.01 -7.61
C ARG A 61 34.46 11.81 -7.29
N ARG A 62 34.12 10.59 -6.85
CA ARG A 62 32.73 10.09 -6.72
C ARG A 62 31.82 10.90 -5.80
N GLU A 63 32.32 11.38 -4.67
CA GLU A 63 31.53 12.17 -3.72
C GLU A 63 31.06 13.48 -4.36
N MET A 64 31.99 14.26 -4.92
CA MET A 64 31.65 15.50 -5.62
C MET A 64 30.81 15.24 -6.88
N PHE A 65 31.06 14.15 -7.60
CA PHE A 65 30.25 13.76 -8.76
C PHE A 65 28.77 13.55 -8.39
N ASN A 66 28.50 12.83 -7.29
CA ASN A 66 27.14 12.58 -6.83
C ASN A 66 26.48 13.87 -6.31
N SER A 67 27.18 14.66 -5.51
CA SER A 67 26.65 15.94 -5.02
C SER A 67 26.28 16.88 -6.16
N VAL A 68 27.14 17.02 -7.17
CA VAL A 68 26.88 17.90 -8.33
C VAL A 68 25.74 17.36 -9.21
N ARG A 69 25.64 16.03 -9.37
CA ARG A 69 24.50 15.39 -10.07
C ARG A 69 23.17 15.75 -9.42
N ASP A 70 23.10 15.64 -8.09
CA ASP A 70 21.86 15.90 -7.36
C ASP A 70 21.48 17.38 -7.46
N MET A 71 22.45 18.30 -7.39
CA MET A 71 22.21 19.73 -7.64
C MET A 71 21.76 20.03 -9.09
N ILE A 72 22.29 19.31 -10.08
CA ILE A 72 21.85 19.42 -11.48
C ILE A 72 20.39 19.00 -11.64
N TYR A 73 19.97 17.90 -11.00
CA TYR A 73 18.59 17.45 -11.06
C TYR A 73 17.62 18.42 -10.39
N ASP A 74 17.97 18.95 -9.21
CA ASP A 74 17.20 20.00 -8.54
C ASP A 74 16.95 21.19 -9.49
N LEU A 75 18.01 21.69 -10.14
CA LEU A 75 17.93 22.84 -11.04
C LEU A 75 17.11 22.56 -12.31
N ILE A 76 17.18 21.34 -12.87
CA ILE A 76 16.35 20.93 -14.01
C ILE A 76 14.87 20.94 -13.63
N GLU A 77 14.53 20.39 -12.46
CA GLU A 77 13.16 20.34 -11.97
C GLU A 77 12.62 21.76 -11.73
N TRP A 78 13.35 22.60 -10.99
CA TRP A 78 12.91 23.96 -10.70
C TRP A 78 12.81 24.82 -11.97
N ARG A 79 13.69 24.62 -12.95
CA ARG A 79 13.55 25.24 -14.28
C ARG A 79 12.23 24.83 -14.95
N SER A 80 11.86 23.55 -14.88
CA SER A 80 10.58 23.06 -15.42
C SER A 80 9.38 23.65 -14.70
N GLN A 81 9.44 23.79 -13.36
CA GLN A 81 8.37 24.41 -12.56
C GLN A 81 8.22 25.91 -12.85
N ILE A 82 9.32 26.64 -13.05
CA ILE A 82 9.26 28.06 -13.45
C ILE A 82 8.62 28.21 -14.84
N LEU A 83 8.94 27.30 -15.76
CA LEU A 83 8.42 27.33 -17.13
C LEU A 83 6.96 26.84 -17.25
N SER A 84 6.44 26.07 -16.28
CA SER A 84 5.06 25.58 -16.35
C SER A 84 4.03 26.69 -16.21
N GLY A 85 4.38 27.80 -15.54
CA GLY A 85 3.48 28.95 -15.33
C GLY A 85 2.28 28.65 -14.42
N THR A 86 2.29 27.52 -13.71
CA THR A 86 1.18 27.04 -12.86
C THR A 86 1.31 27.43 -11.39
N LEU A 87 2.41 28.07 -11.00
CA LEU A 87 2.70 28.42 -9.61
C LEU A 87 2.04 29.76 -9.21
N PRO A 88 1.43 29.85 -8.01
CA PRO A 88 1.07 31.11 -7.37
C PRO A 88 2.27 32.07 -7.26
N GLN A 89 2.01 33.37 -7.20
CA GLN A 89 3.07 34.40 -7.24
C GLN A 89 4.00 34.35 -6.01
N ASP A 90 3.48 33.99 -4.85
CA ASP A 90 4.27 33.83 -3.62
C ASP A 90 5.22 32.63 -3.72
N GLU A 91 4.70 31.47 -4.17
CA GLU A 91 5.49 30.25 -4.39
C GLU A 91 6.55 30.45 -5.48
N LEU A 92 6.23 31.18 -6.54
CA LEU A 92 7.18 31.52 -7.60
C LEU A 92 8.33 32.39 -7.08
N THR A 93 8.04 33.32 -6.16
CA THR A 93 9.06 34.20 -5.58
C THR A 93 10.01 33.42 -4.67
N GLU A 94 9.47 32.53 -3.84
CA GLU A 94 10.27 31.62 -3.00
C GLU A 94 11.12 30.66 -3.85
N LEU A 95 10.53 30.09 -4.91
CA LEU A 95 11.25 29.20 -5.82
C LEU A 95 12.40 29.92 -6.53
N LYS A 96 12.21 31.19 -6.95
CA LYS A 96 13.29 32.00 -7.53
C LYS A 96 14.45 32.17 -6.57
N GLN A 97 14.19 32.52 -5.31
CA GLN A 97 15.23 32.67 -4.28
C GLN A 97 15.95 31.35 -3.97
N ARG A 98 15.22 30.23 -4.02
CA ARG A 98 15.79 28.90 -3.82
C ARG A 98 16.71 28.49 -4.97
N VAL A 99 16.32 28.76 -6.21
CA VAL A 99 17.12 28.51 -7.42
C VAL A 99 18.42 29.30 -7.37
N THR A 100 18.35 30.62 -7.15
CA THR A 100 19.54 31.48 -7.09
C THR A 100 20.48 31.06 -5.97
N SER A 101 19.95 30.80 -4.77
CA SER A 101 20.72 30.30 -3.63
C SER A 101 21.49 29.01 -3.94
N LYS A 102 20.87 28.09 -4.71
CA LYS A 102 21.47 26.80 -5.05
C LYS A 102 22.54 26.94 -6.13
N ILE A 103 22.33 27.82 -7.11
CA ILE A 103 23.35 28.17 -8.12
C ILE A 103 24.58 28.76 -7.43
N ASP A 104 24.37 29.75 -6.57
CA ASP A 104 25.47 30.45 -5.90
C ASP A 104 26.25 29.51 -4.96
N TYR A 105 25.54 28.63 -4.23
CA TYR A 105 26.14 27.57 -3.45
C TYR A 105 26.96 26.60 -4.32
N GLY A 106 26.37 26.08 -5.41
CA GLY A 106 27.05 25.11 -6.25
C GLY A 106 28.24 25.70 -6.99
N ASN A 107 28.18 26.98 -7.38
CA ASN A 107 29.33 27.70 -7.94
C ASN A 107 30.47 27.77 -6.93
N LYS A 108 30.20 28.18 -5.69
CA LYS A 108 31.24 28.18 -4.63
C LYS A 108 31.76 26.76 -4.33
N TYR A 109 30.88 25.75 -4.32
CA TYR A 109 31.26 24.34 -4.11
C TYR A 109 32.16 23.79 -5.22
N LEU A 110 31.93 24.25 -6.46
CA LEU A 110 32.70 23.88 -7.66
C LEU A 110 33.91 24.81 -7.92
N ASP A 111 34.17 25.77 -7.03
CA ASP A 111 35.23 26.79 -7.16
C ASP A 111 35.09 27.65 -8.43
N LEU A 112 33.85 28.05 -8.73
CA LEU A 112 33.46 28.94 -9.81
C LEU A 112 33.15 30.36 -9.32
N ASP A 113 33.10 31.31 -10.25
CA ASP A 113 32.79 32.71 -9.96
C ASP A 113 31.39 32.87 -9.32
N LEU A 114 31.34 33.67 -8.25
CA LEU A 114 30.12 33.97 -7.51
C LEU A 114 29.39 35.15 -8.15
N VAL A 115 28.08 34.99 -8.39
CA VAL A 115 27.21 36.06 -8.88
C VAL A 115 26.60 36.80 -7.69
N VAL A 116 26.78 38.12 -7.63
CA VAL A 116 26.27 38.95 -6.52
C VAL A 116 24.86 39.44 -6.84
N ARG A 117 23.92 39.25 -5.91
CA ARG A 117 22.49 39.53 -6.10
C ARG A 117 21.94 40.57 -5.13
N ASP A 118 20.84 41.21 -5.53
CA ASP A 118 20.03 42.06 -4.65
C ASP A 118 19.08 41.22 -3.76
N LYS A 119 18.27 41.90 -2.93
CA LYS A 119 17.32 41.26 -2.00
C LYS A 119 16.19 40.51 -2.71
N ASP A 120 15.93 40.85 -3.97
CA ASP A 120 14.88 40.27 -4.80
C ASP A 120 15.41 39.12 -5.68
N GLY A 121 16.71 38.80 -5.57
CA GLY A 121 17.38 37.71 -6.28
C GLY A 121 17.88 38.08 -7.67
N ASN A 122 17.86 39.35 -8.06
CA ASN A 122 18.36 39.81 -9.35
C ASN A 122 19.87 40.04 -9.29
N ILE A 123 20.56 39.84 -10.41
CA ILE A 123 22.01 40.08 -10.53
C ILE A 123 22.28 41.58 -10.41
N LEU A 124 23.21 41.97 -9.54
CA LEU A 124 23.63 43.36 -9.39
C LEU A 124 24.43 43.81 -10.62
N ASP A 125 24.00 44.91 -11.24
CA ASP A 125 24.72 45.52 -12.35
C ASP A 125 25.91 46.37 -11.83
N PRO A 126 27.17 46.02 -12.18
CA PRO A 126 28.36 46.75 -11.76
C PRO A 126 28.41 48.20 -12.25
N ASP A 127 27.76 48.52 -13.38
CA ASP A 127 27.75 49.87 -13.94
C ASP A 127 26.77 50.80 -13.20
N SER A 128 25.81 50.22 -12.48
CA SER A 128 24.81 50.94 -11.68
C SER A 128 25.09 50.91 -10.17
N THR A 129 25.96 50.01 -9.71
CA THR A 129 26.25 49.78 -8.29
C THR A 129 27.63 50.31 -7.93
N SER A 130 27.74 51.09 -6.84
CA SER A 130 29.04 51.57 -6.37
C SER A 130 29.98 50.41 -6.04
N THR A 131 31.27 50.55 -6.38
CA THR A 131 32.30 49.54 -6.14
C THR A 131 32.35 49.07 -4.68
N VAL A 132 32.13 49.99 -3.73
CA VAL A 132 32.13 49.67 -2.29
C VAL A 132 30.89 48.86 -1.91
N SER A 133 29.71 49.18 -2.46
CA SER A 133 28.50 48.39 -2.21
C SER A 133 28.56 47.01 -2.85
N LEU A 134 29.12 46.90 -4.06
CA LEU A 134 29.28 45.61 -4.73
C LEU A 134 30.24 44.70 -3.95
N PHE A 135 31.36 45.25 -3.45
CA PHE A 135 32.30 44.53 -2.60
C PHE A 135 31.65 44.03 -1.30
N ARG A 136 30.88 44.88 -0.60
CA ARG A 136 30.16 44.48 0.62
C ARG A 136 29.11 43.40 0.35
N ALA A 137 28.39 43.50 -0.76
CA ALA A 137 27.41 42.48 -1.16
C ALA A 137 28.08 41.15 -1.50
N HIS A 138 29.25 41.19 -2.18
CA HIS A 138 30.06 40.00 -2.41
C HIS A 138 30.58 39.38 -1.11
N GLU A 139 31.11 40.18 -0.18
CA GLU A 139 31.60 39.70 1.12
C GLU A 139 30.47 39.05 1.94
N ALA A 140 29.29 39.67 1.97
CA ALA A 140 28.11 39.12 2.63
C ALA A 140 27.64 37.80 2.00
N ALA A 141 27.54 37.75 0.67
CA ALA A 141 27.13 36.55 -0.06
C ALA A 141 28.12 35.40 0.13
N SER A 142 29.43 35.66 0.01
CA SER A 142 30.47 34.65 0.21
C SER A 142 30.44 34.10 1.65
N LYS A 143 30.26 34.97 2.66
CA LYS A 143 30.17 34.54 4.06
C LYS A 143 28.94 33.67 4.33
N GLN A 144 27.77 34.07 3.81
CA GLN A 144 26.53 33.31 3.96
C GLN A 144 26.63 31.91 3.33
N ILE A 145 27.31 31.81 2.18
CA ILE A 145 27.52 30.52 1.50
C ILE A 145 28.54 29.67 2.26
N GLU A 146 29.62 30.27 2.78
CA GLU A 146 30.61 29.56 3.62
C GLU A 146 30.00 29.00 4.90
N ASP A 147 29.13 29.77 5.57
CA ASP A 147 28.38 29.31 6.75
C ASP A 147 27.50 28.10 6.39
N ARG A 148 26.78 28.15 5.26
CA ARG A 148 25.97 27.01 4.76
C ARG A 148 26.83 25.79 4.39
N ILE A 149 28.00 25.98 3.77
CA ILE A 149 28.93 24.88 3.47
C ILE A 149 29.42 24.23 4.77
N GLN A 150 29.67 25.01 5.82
CA GLN A 150 30.04 24.47 7.13
C GLN A 150 28.88 23.74 7.82
N GLU A 151 27.65 24.23 7.69
CA GLU A 151 26.44 23.56 8.18
C GLU A 151 26.21 22.22 7.47
N GLU A 152 26.33 22.16 6.14
CA GLU A 152 26.20 20.92 5.38
C GLU A 152 27.34 19.92 5.63
N LYS A 153 28.59 20.41 5.80
CA LYS A 153 29.72 19.56 6.22
C LYS A 153 29.56 18.99 7.63
N LYS A 154 28.81 19.66 8.52
CA LYS A 154 28.44 19.13 9.84
C LYS A 154 27.20 18.23 9.80
N GLN A 155 26.39 18.28 8.74
CA GLN A 155 25.12 17.56 8.61
C GLN A 155 25.15 16.29 7.72
N ASN A 156 26.25 15.97 7.04
CA ASN A 156 26.43 14.68 6.36
C ASN A 156 27.23 13.72 7.27
N VAL A 157 26.75 12.54 7.68
CA VAL A 157 26.15 11.49 6.81
C VAL A 157 24.94 10.75 7.43
N ASP A 158 24.59 10.90 8.72
CA ASP A 158 23.54 10.03 9.32
C ASP A 158 22.22 10.74 9.71
N LEU A 159 22.24 12.03 10.04
CA LEU A 159 21.11 12.68 10.75
C LEU A 159 19.98 13.19 9.84
N SER A 160 20.24 13.64 8.60
CA SER A 160 19.18 14.21 7.75
C SER A 160 18.27 13.14 7.14
N ARG A 161 18.84 11.97 6.79
CA ARG A 161 18.06 10.79 6.38
C ARG A 161 17.35 10.19 7.58
N GLN A 162 18.03 9.92 8.71
CA GLN A 162 17.35 9.45 9.93
C GLN A 162 16.25 10.43 10.39
N ALA A 163 16.39 11.74 10.21
CA ALA A 163 15.33 12.72 10.49
C ALA A 163 14.15 12.63 9.51
N LYS A 164 14.38 12.37 8.21
CA LYS A 164 13.29 12.08 7.23
C LYS A 164 12.61 10.73 7.49
N PHE A 165 13.38 9.70 7.88
CA PHE A 165 12.88 8.38 8.28
C PHE A 165 12.18 8.40 9.66
N ALA A 166 12.56 9.30 10.57
CA ALA A 166 11.90 9.45 11.88
C ALA A 166 10.58 10.23 11.81
N GLN A 167 10.37 11.04 10.77
CA GLN A 167 9.15 11.86 10.59
C GLN A 167 8.11 11.20 9.68
N THR A 168 8.47 10.21 8.88
CA THR A 168 7.56 9.58 7.91
C THR A 168 6.98 8.28 8.49
N PRO A 169 5.67 8.18 8.74
CA PRO A 169 5.05 7.02 9.38
C PRO A 169 4.77 5.85 8.41
N SER A 170 5.22 5.95 7.15
CA SER A 170 4.95 4.96 6.12
C SER A 170 6.16 4.77 5.21
N PHE A 171 6.42 3.52 4.86
CA PHE A 171 7.53 3.10 4.02
C PHE A 171 7.04 2.08 2.99
N ALA A 172 7.81 1.96 1.92
CA ALA A 172 7.60 0.92 0.93
C ALA A 172 8.92 0.28 0.49
N LEU A 173 8.88 -1.01 0.20
CA LEU A 173 10.00 -1.73 -0.41
C LEU A 173 9.76 -1.87 -1.91
N PHE A 174 10.57 -1.17 -2.70
CA PHE A 174 10.59 -1.33 -4.16
C PHE A 174 11.45 -2.54 -4.55
N VAL A 175 10.88 -3.41 -5.37
CA VAL A 175 11.52 -4.66 -5.81
C VAL A 175 11.50 -4.71 -7.33
N THR A 176 12.66 -4.97 -7.93
CA THR A 176 12.74 -5.26 -9.36
C THR A 176 13.29 -6.66 -9.57
N LEU A 177 12.53 -7.50 -10.27
CA LEU A 177 12.95 -8.81 -10.74
C LEU A 177 13.78 -8.63 -12.01
N LYS A 178 15.08 -8.92 -11.95
CA LYS A 178 15.99 -8.79 -13.08
C LYS A 178 16.02 -10.04 -13.95
N ASN A 179 16.05 -11.20 -13.32
CA ASN A 179 16.14 -12.47 -14.05
C ASN A 179 15.66 -13.65 -13.18
N VAL A 180 15.10 -14.67 -13.82
CA VAL A 180 14.78 -15.97 -13.21
C VAL A 180 15.64 -17.04 -13.88
N VAL A 181 16.65 -17.52 -13.17
CA VAL A 181 17.54 -18.57 -13.64
C VAL A 181 16.93 -19.91 -13.25
N CYS A 182 15.93 -20.41 -14.00
CA CYS A 182 15.34 -21.73 -13.73
C CYS A 182 14.82 -22.41 -15.00
N LYS A 183 15.31 -23.61 -15.30
CA LYS A 183 14.79 -24.44 -16.39
C LYS A 183 13.64 -25.32 -15.87
N ILE A 184 12.43 -24.77 -15.85
CA ILE A 184 11.23 -25.48 -15.38
C ILE A 184 10.69 -26.43 -16.47
N GLY A 185 10.82 -26.05 -17.75
CA GLY A 185 10.31 -26.83 -18.90
C GLY A 185 8.78 -26.78 -19.07
N GLU A 186 8.08 -26.17 -18.12
CA GLU A 186 6.65 -25.89 -18.14
C GLU A 186 6.43 -24.41 -17.78
N ASP A 187 5.21 -23.92 -17.96
CA ASP A 187 4.84 -22.59 -17.49
C ASP A 187 4.90 -22.52 -15.97
N ALA A 188 5.16 -21.34 -15.41
CA ALA A 188 5.28 -21.18 -13.96
C ALA A 188 4.71 -19.84 -13.47
N GLU A 189 4.30 -19.84 -12.22
CA GLU A 189 3.88 -18.69 -11.44
C GLU A 189 4.94 -18.46 -10.36
N VAL A 190 5.46 -17.24 -10.31
CA VAL A 190 6.44 -16.79 -9.32
C VAL A 190 5.73 -15.81 -8.39
N LEU A 191 5.50 -16.24 -7.15
CA LEU A 191 4.79 -15.49 -6.13
C LEU A 191 5.82 -14.93 -5.14
N MET A 192 5.89 -13.61 -5.00
CA MET A 192 6.83 -12.91 -4.13
C MET A 192 6.11 -12.16 -3.01
N SER A 193 6.56 -12.31 -1.77
CA SER A 193 5.90 -11.71 -0.59
C SER A 193 6.88 -11.44 0.55
N LEU A 194 6.50 -10.54 1.46
CA LEU A 194 7.19 -10.33 2.72
C LEU A 194 6.62 -11.25 3.81
N TYR A 195 7.50 -11.85 4.60
CA TYR A 195 7.17 -12.84 5.61
C TYR A 195 7.90 -12.56 6.91
N ASP A 196 7.18 -12.65 8.03
CA ASP A 196 7.73 -12.66 9.37
C ASP A 196 7.94 -14.11 9.84
N PRO A 197 9.20 -14.57 9.99
CA PRO A 197 9.49 -15.92 10.47
C PRO A 197 9.27 -16.11 11.97
N VAL A 198 9.25 -15.04 12.77
CA VAL A 198 9.02 -15.09 14.21
C VAL A 198 7.53 -15.30 14.49
N GLU A 199 6.68 -14.50 13.86
CA GLU A 199 5.22 -14.63 13.98
C GLU A 199 4.64 -15.74 13.08
N SER A 200 5.46 -16.28 12.18
CA SER A 200 5.07 -17.27 11.16
C SER A 200 3.90 -16.79 10.28
N LYS A 201 3.96 -15.53 9.84
CA LYS A 201 2.89 -14.88 9.08
C LYS A 201 3.43 -14.08 7.91
N PHE A 202 2.69 -14.09 6.81
CA PHE A 202 2.95 -13.18 5.70
C PHE A 202 2.51 -11.76 6.07
N ILE A 203 3.35 -10.78 5.73
CA ILE A 203 3.13 -9.35 6.00
C ILE A 203 2.42 -8.70 4.81
N SER A 204 2.70 -9.15 3.59
CA SER A 204 2.22 -8.51 2.36
C SER A 204 1.41 -9.44 1.48
N GLU A 205 0.67 -8.85 0.54
CA GLU A 205 0.14 -9.55 -0.62
C GLU A 205 1.27 -10.22 -1.43
N ASN A 206 0.90 -11.26 -2.18
CA ASN A 206 1.77 -11.83 -3.19
C ASN A 206 1.90 -10.84 -4.35
N TYR A 207 3.09 -10.71 -4.91
CA TYR A 207 3.33 -10.15 -6.23
C TYR A 207 3.52 -11.31 -7.21
N LEU A 208 2.65 -11.41 -8.21
CA LEU A 208 2.59 -12.55 -9.12
C LEU A 208 3.23 -12.21 -10.46
N VAL A 209 4.22 -13.01 -10.87
CA VAL A 209 4.81 -12.95 -12.21
C VAL A 209 4.60 -14.31 -12.91
N ARG A 210 4.02 -14.29 -14.11
CA ARG A 210 3.83 -15.49 -14.94
C ARG A 210 4.97 -15.68 -15.93
N TRP A 211 5.60 -16.84 -15.85
CA TRP A 211 6.74 -17.23 -16.68
C TRP A 211 6.32 -18.33 -17.67
N SER A 212 6.77 -18.21 -18.92
CA SER A 212 6.51 -19.22 -19.95
C SER A 212 7.51 -20.36 -19.90
N SER A 213 7.10 -21.51 -20.42
CA SER A 213 7.95 -22.67 -20.67
C SER A 213 9.18 -22.39 -21.54
N GLN A 214 9.18 -21.31 -22.32
CA GLN A 214 10.31 -20.87 -23.16
C GLN A 214 11.33 -20.01 -22.41
N GLY A 215 11.11 -19.69 -21.13
CA GLY A 215 12.04 -18.90 -20.35
C GLY A 215 11.83 -17.37 -20.48
N LEU A 216 10.69 -16.94 -21.01
CA LEU A 216 10.30 -15.53 -21.15
C LEU A 216 9.02 -15.25 -20.37
N VAL A 217 8.81 -14.00 -19.95
CA VAL A 217 7.51 -13.55 -19.41
C VAL A 217 6.43 -13.78 -20.48
N LYS A 218 5.29 -14.37 -20.12
CA LYS A 218 4.25 -14.77 -21.08
C LYS A 218 3.64 -13.59 -21.85
N ASP A 219 3.53 -12.44 -21.20
CA ASP A 219 3.02 -11.21 -21.81
C ASP A 219 4.16 -10.22 -22.05
N ILE A 220 4.45 -9.96 -23.32
CA ILE A 220 5.45 -8.98 -23.76
C ILE A 220 5.04 -7.56 -23.35
N ASP A 221 3.73 -7.30 -23.30
CA ASP A 221 3.19 -6.04 -22.80
C ASP A 221 3.48 -5.86 -21.30
N GLN A 222 3.64 -6.94 -20.51
CA GLN A 222 3.91 -6.92 -19.06
C GLN A 222 5.40 -6.82 -18.69
N LEU A 223 6.30 -6.39 -19.59
CA LEU A 223 7.70 -6.12 -19.24
C LEU A 223 7.86 -5.03 -18.15
N HIS A 224 6.89 -4.13 -18.02
CA HIS A 224 6.80 -3.15 -16.92
C HIS A 224 6.43 -3.82 -15.57
N ASN A 225 5.84 -5.01 -15.62
CA ASN A 225 5.38 -5.82 -14.50
C ASN A 225 6.48 -6.76 -13.96
N LEU A 226 7.75 -6.36 -14.08
CA LEU A 226 8.88 -6.94 -13.34
C LEU A 226 9.28 -6.07 -12.14
N ARG A 227 8.52 -5.02 -11.87
CA ARG A 227 8.72 -4.09 -10.76
C ARG A 227 7.47 -4.08 -9.89
N SER A 228 7.67 -4.14 -8.58
CA SER A 228 6.60 -4.06 -7.61
C SER A 228 7.00 -3.19 -6.43
N VAL A 229 6.03 -2.49 -5.86
CA VAL A 229 6.19 -1.72 -4.63
C VAL A 229 5.38 -2.42 -3.55
N PHE A 230 6.06 -2.87 -2.49
CA PHE A 230 5.43 -3.38 -1.29
C PHE A 230 5.13 -2.20 -0.35
N THR A 231 3.86 -1.79 -0.21
CA THR A 231 3.46 -0.54 0.45
C THR A 231 2.89 -0.76 1.86
N ASP A 232 2.57 0.35 2.54
CA ASP A 232 1.87 0.39 3.83
C ASP A 232 2.69 -0.19 5.00
N LEU A 233 4.02 -0.26 4.86
CA LEU A 233 4.91 -0.70 5.94
C LEU A 233 5.07 0.43 6.96
N GLY A 234 4.84 0.14 8.24
CA GLY A 234 4.90 1.12 9.33
C GLY A 234 6.16 1.02 10.18
N SER A 235 6.24 1.85 11.22
CA SER A 235 7.31 1.86 12.20
C SER A 235 7.42 0.54 12.97
N GLU A 236 6.28 -0.10 13.27
CA GLU A 236 6.23 -1.41 13.92
C GLU A 236 6.80 -2.52 13.03
N ASP A 237 6.62 -2.44 11.71
CA ASP A 237 7.19 -3.41 10.79
C ASP A 237 8.70 -3.26 10.69
N LEU A 238 9.20 -2.02 10.70
CA LEU A 238 10.65 -1.72 10.72
C LEU A 238 11.35 -2.20 12.00
N LYS A 239 10.62 -2.30 13.12
CA LYS A 239 11.15 -2.77 14.42
C LYS A 239 11.15 -4.29 14.55
N ARG A 240 10.57 -5.03 13.59
CA ARG A 240 10.56 -6.50 13.64
C ARG A 240 12.00 -7.03 13.69
N GLU A 241 12.20 -8.10 14.45
CA GLU A 241 13.51 -8.74 14.60
C GLU A 241 14.04 -9.26 13.26
N LYS A 242 13.13 -9.79 12.43
CA LYS A 242 13.49 -10.36 11.14
C LYS A 242 12.36 -10.25 10.12
N ILE A 243 12.70 -9.85 8.90
CA ILE A 243 11.79 -9.85 7.75
C ILE A 243 12.45 -10.60 6.60
N SER A 244 11.73 -11.59 6.07
CA SER A 244 12.19 -12.41 4.96
C SER A 244 11.40 -12.09 3.69
N PHE A 245 12.11 -11.95 2.58
CA PHE A 245 11.53 -11.93 1.25
C PHE A 245 11.42 -13.37 0.75
N VAL A 246 10.19 -13.83 0.56
CA VAL A 246 9.87 -15.21 0.17
C VAL A 246 9.36 -15.23 -1.26
N CYS A 247 9.94 -16.11 -2.06
CA CYS A 247 9.53 -16.37 -3.42
C CYS A 247 9.11 -17.83 -3.58
N GLN A 248 7.86 -18.09 -3.95
CA GLN A 248 7.32 -19.42 -4.20
C GLN A 248 7.16 -19.64 -5.70
N ILE A 249 7.62 -20.79 -6.20
CA ILE A 249 7.42 -21.19 -7.59
C ILE A 249 6.39 -22.29 -7.67
N VAL A 250 5.34 -22.02 -8.43
CA VAL A 250 4.30 -22.98 -8.78
C VAL A 250 4.39 -23.25 -10.28
N ARG A 251 4.71 -24.49 -10.68
CA ARG A 251 4.66 -24.89 -12.09
C ARG A 251 3.21 -25.19 -12.49
N VAL A 252 2.86 -24.84 -13.71
CA VAL A 252 1.54 -25.04 -14.30
C VAL A 252 1.68 -25.98 -15.50
N GLY A 253 1.34 -27.24 -15.30
CA GLY A 253 1.66 -28.28 -16.27
C GLY A 253 1.08 -29.64 -15.94
N ARG A 254 1.89 -30.70 -16.08
CA ARG A 254 1.45 -32.09 -15.89
C ARG A 254 1.54 -32.53 -14.43
N MET A 255 0.86 -33.62 -14.06
CA MET A 255 0.95 -34.17 -12.70
C MET A 255 2.37 -34.62 -12.36
N GLU A 256 3.01 -35.36 -13.26
CA GLU A 256 4.37 -35.87 -13.15
C GLU A 256 5.19 -35.38 -14.35
N LEU A 257 6.49 -35.13 -14.15
CA LEU A 257 7.41 -34.68 -15.20
C LEU A 257 7.96 -35.83 -16.06
N ARG A 258 7.56 -37.09 -15.78
CA ARG A 258 8.02 -38.26 -16.55
C ARG A 258 7.24 -38.37 -17.85
N ASP A 259 7.96 -38.48 -18.97
CA ASP A 259 7.35 -38.77 -20.26
C ASP A 259 6.94 -40.24 -20.34
N ASN A 260 5.63 -40.48 -20.39
CA ASN A 260 5.06 -41.77 -20.76
C ASN A 260 4.48 -41.66 -22.16
N ASN A 261 5.19 -42.21 -23.15
CA ASN A 261 5.00 -42.03 -24.59
C ASN A 261 3.70 -42.62 -25.20
N THR A 262 2.69 -43.01 -24.43
CA THR A 262 1.53 -43.74 -24.97
C THR A 262 0.15 -43.16 -24.65
N LYS A 263 0.01 -42.16 -23.76
CA LYS A 263 -1.31 -41.60 -23.40
C LYS A 263 -1.26 -40.08 -23.20
N LYS A 264 -2.32 -39.37 -23.63
CA LYS A 264 -2.49 -37.95 -23.34
C LYS A 264 -2.59 -37.73 -21.82
N LEU A 265 -1.69 -36.91 -21.29
CA LEU A 265 -1.60 -36.56 -19.87
C LEU A 265 -2.38 -35.28 -19.60
N THR A 266 -2.95 -35.17 -18.41
CA THR A 266 -3.61 -33.96 -17.94
C THR A 266 -2.60 -32.83 -17.82
N SER A 267 -2.92 -31.66 -18.37
CA SER A 267 -2.12 -30.43 -18.32
C SER A 267 -2.85 -29.30 -17.59
N GLY A 268 -2.15 -28.19 -17.31
CA GLY A 268 -2.72 -27.01 -16.64
C GLY A 268 -2.91 -27.19 -15.13
N LEU A 269 -2.24 -28.16 -14.51
CA LEU A 269 -2.30 -28.42 -13.07
C LEU A 269 -1.25 -27.56 -12.35
N ARG A 270 -1.68 -26.80 -11.34
CA ARG A 270 -0.79 -26.02 -10.46
C ARG A 270 -0.08 -26.95 -9.47
N ARG A 271 1.25 -26.93 -9.46
CA ARG A 271 2.10 -27.86 -8.69
C ARG A 271 3.25 -27.10 -8.05
N PRO A 272 3.62 -27.43 -6.79
CA PRO A 272 4.75 -26.76 -6.16
C PRO A 272 6.05 -27.20 -6.85
N PHE A 273 6.97 -26.27 -7.08
CA PHE A 273 8.25 -26.54 -7.71
C PHE A 273 9.44 -26.23 -6.80
N GLY A 274 9.44 -25.07 -6.14
CA GLY A 274 10.50 -24.67 -5.22
C GLY A 274 10.19 -23.38 -4.48
N VAL A 275 11.00 -23.07 -3.48
CA VAL A 275 10.94 -21.82 -2.70
C VAL A 275 12.32 -21.19 -2.58
N ALA A 276 12.37 -19.87 -2.63
CA ALA A 276 13.54 -19.04 -2.37
C ALA A 276 13.22 -18.11 -1.20
N VAL A 277 14.19 -17.91 -0.30
CA VAL A 277 14.03 -17.05 0.87
C VAL A 277 15.30 -16.22 1.03
N MET A 278 15.14 -14.92 1.27
CA MET A 278 16.24 -14.01 1.60
C MET A 278 15.88 -13.16 2.81
N ASP A 279 16.84 -12.96 3.71
CA ASP A 279 16.70 -12.00 4.80
C ASP A 279 16.86 -10.58 4.23
N VAL A 280 15.85 -9.73 4.45
CA VAL A 280 15.82 -8.33 3.96
C VAL A 280 15.80 -7.33 5.11
N THR A 281 16.02 -7.78 6.35
CA THR A 281 15.92 -6.94 7.56
C THR A 281 16.85 -5.73 7.50
N ASP A 282 18.10 -5.90 7.08
CA ASP A 282 19.06 -4.79 7.01
C ASP A 282 18.75 -3.78 5.89
N ILE A 283 18.08 -4.23 4.83
CA ILE A 283 17.62 -3.37 3.73
C ILE A 283 16.40 -2.56 4.19
N ILE A 284 15.43 -3.23 4.83
CA ILE A 284 14.21 -2.59 5.32
C ILE A 284 14.51 -1.63 6.47
N THR A 285 15.47 -1.95 7.35
CA THR A 285 15.91 -1.04 8.42
C THR A 285 16.83 0.09 7.96
N GLY A 286 17.17 0.14 6.65
CA GLY A 286 18.02 1.19 6.07
C GLY A 286 19.50 1.12 6.48
N LYS A 287 19.97 -0.03 6.97
CA LYS A 287 21.38 -0.25 7.34
C LYS A 287 22.28 -0.55 6.13
N MET A 288 21.70 -0.93 5.00
CA MET A 288 22.39 -1.18 3.73
C MET A 288 21.94 -0.18 2.67
N ASP A 289 22.88 0.54 2.05
CA ASP A 289 22.61 1.60 1.06
C ASP A 289 23.40 1.39 -0.24
N ASP A 290 23.20 0.23 -0.87
CA ASP A 290 23.75 -0.03 -2.21
C ASP A 290 22.59 -0.16 -3.21
N GLU A 291 22.21 0.99 -3.79
CA GLU A 291 20.99 1.16 -4.59
C GLU A 291 20.93 0.27 -5.84
N ASP A 292 22.08 -0.17 -6.35
CA ASP A 292 22.20 -0.99 -7.57
C ASP A 292 22.62 -2.44 -7.30
N LYS A 293 22.73 -2.83 -6.02
CA LYS A 293 23.16 -4.19 -5.66
C LYS A 293 22.15 -5.22 -6.12
N GLN A 294 22.63 -6.14 -6.97
CA GLN A 294 21.87 -7.29 -7.39
C GLN A 294 22.04 -8.43 -6.38
N TYR A 295 20.93 -8.93 -5.89
CA TYR A 295 20.88 -10.05 -4.96
C TYR A 295 20.47 -11.31 -5.71
N PHE A 296 21.27 -12.37 -5.56
CA PHE A 296 20.92 -13.70 -6.04
C PHE A 296 20.28 -14.53 -4.92
N ILE A 297 19.05 -14.97 -5.13
CA ILE A 297 18.31 -15.79 -4.17
C ILE A 297 18.19 -17.22 -4.73
N PRO A 298 18.90 -18.20 -4.15
CA PRO A 298 18.88 -19.57 -4.65
C PRO A 298 17.55 -20.28 -4.34
N PHE A 299 17.06 -21.05 -5.30
CA PHE A 299 15.88 -21.89 -5.14
C PHE A 299 16.23 -23.21 -4.45
N HIS A 300 15.42 -23.56 -3.46
CA HIS A 300 15.35 -24.90 -2.92
C HIS A 300 14.21 -25.64 -3.63
N SER A 301 14.55 -26.60 -4.50
CA SER A 301 13.56 -27.41 -5.20
C SER A 301 13.07 -28.55 -4.31
N PHE A 302 11.76 -28.80 -4.35
CA PHE A 302 11.13 -29.92 -3.65
C PHE A 302 11.36 -31.28 -4.34
N LEU A 303 11.92 -31.29 -5.56
CA LEU A 303 12.11 -32.50 -6.36
C LEU A 303 13.47 -33.17 -6.13
N ASN A 304 14.47 -32.44 -5.63
CA ASN A 304 15.83 -32.95 -5.43
C ASN A 304 16.14 -33.10 -3.93
N ASN A 305 15.68 -34.20 -3.33
CA ASN A 305 16.29 -34.70 -2.10
C ASN A 305 17.72 -35.20 -2.45
N GLY A 306 18.74 -34.34 -2.32
CA GLY A 306 20.11 -34.80 -2.03
C GLY A 306 21.20 -34.73 -3.11
N LEU A 307 21.20 -33.77 -4.05
CA LEU A 307 22.36 -33.55 -4.93
C LEU A 307 22.88 -32.11 -4.84
N TYR A 308 23.95 -31.92 -4.06
CA TYR A 308 24.76 -30.70 -4.03
C TYR A 308 25.37 -30.47 -5.42
N SER A 309 24.85 -29.48 -6.13
CA SER A 309 25.41 -28.95 -7.38
C SER A 309 26.39 -27.81 -7.05
N PRO A 310 27.36 -27.46 -7.92
CA PRO A 310 28.24 -26.31 -7.69
C PRO A 310 27.49 -24.95 -7.77
N PRO A 311 27.97 -23.90 -7.05
CA PRO A 311 27.31 -22.60 -6.85
C PRO A 311 26.83 -21.88 -8.13
N SER A 312 27.53 -22.08 -9.25
CA SER A 312 27.31 -21.37 -10.52
C SER A 312 26.18 -21.94 -11.39
N LEU A 313 25.53 -23.04 -10.96
CA LEU A 313 24.43 -23.70 -11.69
C LEU A 313 23.13 -23.80 -10.87
N PHE A 314 23.07 -23.22 -9.67
CA PHE A 314 21.86 -23.27 -8.88
C PHE A 314 20.74 -22.47 -9.55
N PRO A 315 19.53 -23.04 -9.68
CA PRO A 315 18.38 -22.25 -10.04
C PRO A 315 18.15 -21.16 -9.00
N GLY A 316 17.78 -19.94 -9.41
CA GLY A 316 17.53 -18.83 -8.49
C GLY A 316 16.95 -17.60 -9.16
N LEU A 317 16.73 -16.53 -8.39
CA LEU A 317 16.29 -15.22 -8.90
C LEU A 317 17.35 -14.16 -8.69
N TRP A 318 17.41 -13.22 -9.61
CA TRP A 318 18.12 -11.97 -9.45
C TRP A 318 17.12 -10.85 -9.18
N VAL A 319 17.26 -10.18 -8.03
CA VAL A 319 16.40 -9.07 -7.63
C VAL A 319 17.24 -7.86 -7.20
N THR A 320 16.68 -6.67 -7.35
CA THR A 320 17.16 -5.45 -6.69
C THR A 320 16.09 -4.93 -5.75
N LEU A 321 16.48 -4.43 -4.59
CA LEU A 321 15.60 -4.01 -3.51
C LEU A 321 15.98 -2.59 -3.08
N LYS A 322 15.00 -1.69 -2.92
CA LYS A 322 15.21 -0.32 -2.46
C LYS A 322 14.09 0.09 -1.50
N LEU A 323 14.45 0.60 -0.33
CA LEU A 323 13.49 1.18 0.60
C LEU A 323 13.16 2.61 0.17
N LEU A 324 11.87 2.93 0.04
CA LEU A 324 11.36 4.24 -0.33
C LEU A 324 10.50 4.79 0.83
N PRO A 325 10.77 6.01 1.34
CA PRO A 325 9.92 6.64 2.35
C PRO A 325 8.64 7.20 1.71
N GLY A 326 7.54 7.14 2.46
CA GLY A 326 6.26 7.72 2.10
C GLY A 326 5.19 6.70 1.69
N ASP A 327 3.96 7.19 1.56
CA ASP A 327 2.86 6.43 0.97
C ASP A 327 3.01 6.32 -0.56
N ILE A 328 2.16 5.51 -1.21
CA ILE A 328 2.24 5.30 -2.67
C ILE A 328 2.06 6.57 -3.50
N HIS A 329 1.29 7.57 -3.02
CA HIS A 329 1.08 8.82 -3.73
C HIS A 329 2.33 9.70 -3.62
N GLN A 330 2.95 9.76 -2.45
CA GLN A 330 4.21 10.45 -2.21
C GLN A 330 5.33 9.81 -3.02
N ILE A 331 5.47 8.48 -2.98
CA ILE A 331 6.50 7.75 -3.70
C ILE A 331 6.41 7.98 -5.22
N ARG A 332 5.19 7.99 -5.78
CA ARG A 332 4.99 8.28 -7.21
C ARG A 332 5.36 9.72 -7.59
N LYS A 333 5.26 10.65 -6.65
CA LYS A 333 5.62 12.06 -6.84
C LYS A 333 7.13 12.28 -6.71
N ASP A 334 7.73 11.68 -5.68
CA ASP A 334 9.13 11.90 -5.31
C ASP A 334 10.10 10.98 -6.10
N PHE A 335 9.62 9.81 -6.55
CA PHE A 335 10.39 8.82 -7.31
C PHE A 335 9.69 8.38 -8.62
N PRO A 336 9.28 9.31 -9.50
CA PRO A 336 8.53 8.98 -10.72
C PRO A 336 9.31 8.14 -11.73
N HIS A 337 10.65 8.15 -11.64
CA HIS A 337 11.54 7.35 -12.48
C HIS A 337 11.60 5.87 -12.06
N LEU A 338 11.23 5.55 -10.81
CA LEU A 338 11.19 4.19 -10.28
C LEU A 338 9.77 3.62 -10.30
N VAL A 339 8.81 4.43 -9.86
CA VAL A 339 7.42 4.02 -9.63
C VAL A 339 6.49 4.89 -10.46
N ASP A 340 5.88 4.26 -11.45
CA ASP A 340 4.84 4.87 -12.27
C ASP A 340 3.44 4.35 -11.88
N ARG A 341 2.43 4.65 -12.70
CA ARG A 341 1.06 4.16 -12.50
C ARG A 341 0.86 2.68 -12.86
N SER A 342 1.73 2.13 -13.69
CA SER A 342 1.68 0.73 -14.16
C SER A 342 2.43 -0.24 -13.24
N THR A 343 3.28 0.29 -12.35
CA THR A 343 4.04 -0.48 -11.38
C THR A 343 3.09 -1.20 -10.43
N ALA A 344 3.28 -2.52 -10.28
CA ALA A 344 2.46 -3.33 -9.39
C ALA A 344 2.59 -2.86 -7.93
N VAL A 345 1.47 -2.85 -7.20
CA VAL A 345 1.43 -2.42 -5.80
C VAL A 345 0.95 -3.60 -4.96
N ALA A 346 1.86 -4.19 -4.17
CA ALA A 346 1.56 -5.25 -3.21
C ALA A 346 1.38 -4.62 -1.82
N ARG A 347 0.13 -4.44 -1.38
CA ARG A 347 -0.13 -3.81 -0.09
C ARG A 347 0.23 -4.73 1.07
N LYS A 348 0.51 -4.14 2.24
CA LYS A 348 0.52 -4.86 3.51
C LYS A 348 -0.86 -5.51 3.76
N MET A 349 -0.86 -6.77 4.20
CA MET A 349 -2.06 -7.43 4.71
C MET A 349 -2.34 -6.92 6.12
N GLY A 350 -3.48 -6.27 6.31
CA GLY A 350 -3.74 -5.42 7.46
C GLY A 350 -3.64 -3.94 7.12
N PHE A 351 -3.82 -3.08 8.11
CA PHE A 351 -3.83 -1.63 7.90
C PHE A 351 -2.42 -1.01 7.97
N PRO A 352 -2.19 0.10 7.23
CA PRO A 352 -1.07 0.99 7.53
C PRO A 352 -1.18 1.53 8.96
N GLU A 353 -0.07 2.04 9.49
CA GLU A 353 -0.01 2.63 10.82
C GLU A 353 -0.94 3.84 10.98
N ILE A 354 -1.18 4.57 9.87
CA ILE A 354 -2.08 5.72 9.81
C ILE A 354 -3.10 5.50 8.69
N ILE A 355 -4.38 5.69 9.01
CA ILE A 355 -5.48 5.70 8.04
C ILE A 355 -5.99 7.14 7.97
N MET A 356 -5.79 7.80 6.83
CA MET A 356 -6.23 9.18 6.64
C MET A 356 -7.75 9.26 6.41
N PRO A 357 -8.43 10.34 6.84
CA PRO A 357 -9.85 10.51 6.57
C PRO A 357 -10.10 10.51 5.04
N GLY A 358 -11.13 9.79 4.61
CA GLY A 358 -11.45 9.56 3.19
C GLY A 358 -10.74 8.37 2.53
N ASP A 359 -9.79 7.70 3.19
CA ASP A 359 -9.21 6.46 2.67
C ASP A 359 -10.21 5.30 2.78
N VAL A 360 -10.64 4.77 1.64
CA VAL A 360 -11.61 3.68 1.55
C VAL A 360 -10.90 2.40 1.14
N ARG A 361 -10.89 1.43 2.05
CA ARG A 361 -10.33 0.09 1.81
C ARG A 361 -11.36 -0.97 2.15
N ASN A 362 -11.47 -2.00 1.31
CA ASN A 362 -12.34 -3.15 1.55
C ASN A 362 -11.74 -4.42 0.94
N ASP A 363 -10.60 -4.84 1.49
CA ASP A 363 -9.90 -6.05 1.05
C ASP A 363 -10.19 -7.20 2.01
N ILE A 364 -10.58 -8.37 1.50
CA ILE A 364 -10.77 -9.58 2.30
C ILE A 364 -9.72 -10.60 1.87
N TYR A 365 -8.73 -10.86 2.72
CA TYR A 365 -7.75 -11.91 2.44
C TYR A 365 -8.30 -13.26 2.90
N VAL A 366 -8.26 -14.23 2.00
CA VAL A 366 -8.71 -15.60 2.25
C VAL A 366 -7.53 -16.52 2.00
N THR A 367 -7.11 -17.23 3.04
CA THR A 367 -6.04 -18.22 2.97
C THR A 367 -6.65 -19.62 2.98
N LEU A 368 -6.36 -20.41 1.95
CA LEU A 368 -6.60 -21.85 1.96
C LEU A 368 -5.54 -22.49 2.85
N VAL A 369 -5.88 -22.91 4.06
CA VAL A 369 -4.88 -23.40 5.03
C VAL A 369 -4.54 -24.86 4.75
N GLN A 370 -5.49 -25.75 5.03
CA GLN A 370 -5.29 -27.19 4.93
C GLN A 370 -6.62 -27.94 4.84
N GLY A 371 -6.55 -29.23 4.53
CA GLY A 371 -7.69 -30.12 4.64
C GLY A 371 -7.26 -31.57 4.87
N GLU A 372 -8.21 -32.42 5.24
CA GLU A 372 -8.03 -33.87 5.33
C GLU A 372 -9.15 -34.57 4.57
N PHE A 373 -8.81 -35.33 3.54
CA PHE A 373 -9.78 -36.00 2.69
C PHE A 373 -9.57 -37.51 2.67
N ASP A 374 -10.63 -38.25 2.91
CA ASP A 374 -10.59 -39.70 2.84
C ASP A 374 -10.42 -40.18 1.39
N LYS A 375 -9.75 -41.32 1.22
CA LYS A 375 -9.55 -41.97 -0.09
C LYS A 375 -10.86 -42.49 -0.68
N GLY A 376 -11.87 -42.72 0.18
CA GLY A 376 -13.16 -43.27 -0.23
C GLY A 376 -12.99 -44.66 -0.85
N SER A 377 -13.49 -44.84 -2.08
CA SER A 377 -13.36 -46.10 -2.83
C SER A 377 -12.03 -46.27 -3.58
N LYS A 378 -11.13 -45.28 -3.57
CA LYS A 378 -9.83 -45.35 -4.27
C LYS A 378 -8.78 -46.08 -3.42
N SER A 379 -7.84 -46.76 -4.09
CA SER A 379 -6.72 -47.44 -3.45
C SER A 379 -5.71 -46.46 -2.85
N THR A 380 -5.49 -45.33 -3.52
CA THR A 380 -4.57 -44.25 -3.10
C THR A 380 -5.35 -42.99 -2.66
N PRO A 381 -4.73 -42.10 -1.87
CA PRO A 381 -5.30 -40.78 -1.57
C PRO A 381 -5.62 -40.00 -2.84
N LYS A 382 -6.61 -39.10 -2.77
CA LYS A 382 -7.00 -38.24 -3.88
C LYS A 382 -5.99 -37.11 -4.07
N ASN A 383 -5.65 -36.77 -5.31
CA ASN A 383 -5.03 -35.50 -5.65
C ASN A 383 -6.10 -34.41 -5.62
N VAL A 384 -6.21 -33.67 -4.52
CA VAL A 384 -7.30 -32.70 -4.31
C VAL A 384 -6.93 -31.34 -4.90
N GLU A 385 -7.83 -30.80 -5.73
CA GLU A 385 -7.85 -29.41 -6.17
C GLU A 385 -9.04 -28.72 -5.49
N VAL A 386 -8.78 -27.59 -4.82
CA VAL A 386 -9.81 -26.71 -4.28
C VAL A 386 -10.06 -25.62 -5.30
N THR A 387 -11.32 -25.45 -5.69
CA THR A 387 -11.74 -24.33 -6.53
C THR A 387 -12.53 -23.34 -5.67
N MET A 388 -12.00 -22.13 -5.53
CA MET A 388 -12.63 -21.01 -4.81
C MET A 388 -13.31 -20.06 -5.80
N THR A 389 -14.53 -19.66 -5.46
CA THR A 389 -15.39 -18.77 -6.26
C THR A 389 -16.22 -17.90 -5.35
N VAL A 390 -16.51 -16.67 -5.78
CA VAL A 390 -17.39 -15.73 -5.07
C VAL A 390 -18.75 -15.70 -5.74
N TYR A 391 -19.80 -15.77 -4.94
CA TYR A 391 -21.18 -15.78 -5.40
C TYR A 391 -22.00 -14.76 -4.63
N ASP A 392 -23.05 -14.24 -5.26
CA ASP A 392 -24.13 -13.54 -4.59
C ASP A 392 -25.22 -14.51 -4.07
N GLU A 393 -26.21 -13.97 -3.36
CA GLU A 393 -27.32 -14.74 -2.78
C GLU A 393 -28.21 -15.41 -3.83
N ASP A 394 -28.25 -14.86 -5.05
CA ASP A 394 -29.01 -15.38 -6.19
C ASP A 394 -28.27 -16.53 -6.90
N GLY A 395 -27.04 -16.84 -6.48
CA GLY A 395 -26.22 -17.92 -7.04
C GLY A 395 -25.49 -17.53 -8.33
N LYS A 396 -25.35 -16.23 -8.62
CA LYS A 396 -24.53 -15.71 -9.71
C LYS A 396 -23.10 -15.50 -9.23
N LYS A 397 -22.13 -15.85 -10.09
CA LYS A 397 -20.71 -15.62 -9.83
C LYS A 397 -20.38 -14.13 -9.98
N LEU A 398 -19.59 -13.60 -9.05
CA LEU A 398 -19.00 -12.27 -9.17
C LEU A 398 -17.71 -12.33 -9.98
N GLU A 399 -17.62 -11.52 -11.03
CA GLU A 399 -16.47 -11.46 -11.93
C GLU A 399 -15.43 -10.44 -11.43
N ASN A 400 -14.15 -10.71 -11.68
CA ASN A 400 -13.04 -9.80 -11.41
C ASN A 400 -12.87 -9.36 -9.94
N VAL A 401 -13.33 -10.15 -8.97
CA VAL A 401 -13.24 -9.84 -7.54
C VAL A 401 -12.11 -10.55 -6.80
N MET A 402 -11.50 -11.59 -7.38
CA MET A 402 -10.41 -12.35 -6.74
C MET A 402 -9.07 -12.02 -7.35
N PHE A 403 -8.05 -11.80 -6.52
CA PHE A 403 -6.70 -11.41 -6.92
C PHE A 403 -5.69 -12.31 -6.21
N PRO A 404 -5.08 -13.30 -6.91
CA PRO A 404 -4.06 -14.18 -6.33
C PRO A 404 -2.79 -13.45 -5.91
N GLY A 405 -2.51 -12.31 -6.55
CA GLY A 405 -1.42 -11.42 -6.23
C GLY A 405 -1.59 -10.07 -6.93
N ALA A 406 -0.77 -9.10 -6.54
CA ALA A 406 -0.61 -7.82 -7.20
C ALA A 406 0.03 -7.99 -8.58
N GLY A 407 -0.32 -7.08 -9.49
CA GLY A 407 0.19 -7.06 -10.87
C GLY A 407 -0.66 -7.85 -11.87
N ASP A 408 -1.75 -8.50 -11.44
CA ASP A 408 -2.64 -9.26 -12.32
C ASP A 408 -4.08 -8.75 -12.22
N GLU A 409 -4.87 -9.03 -13.25
CA GLU A 409 -6.29 -8.68 -13.26
C GLU A 409 -7.11 -9.62 -12.35
N GLY A 410 -8.29 -9.15 -11.96
CA GLY A 410 -9.21 -9.94 -11.15
C GLY A 410 -9.67 -11.20 -11.91
N ILE A 411 -9.74 -12.33 -11.21
CA ILE A 411 -10.17 -13.62 -11.78
C ILE A 411 -11.55 -14.04 -11.25
N LEU A 412 -12.24 -14.86 -12.05
CA LEU A 412 -13.54 -15.44 -11.71
C LEU A 412 -13.44 -16.70 -10.83
N GLU A 413 -12.35 -17.44 -10.94
CA GLU A 413 -12.19 -18.76 -10.31
C GLU A 413 -10.72 -18.99 -9.95
N TYR A 414 -10.45 -19.24 -8.66
CA TYR A 414 -9.13 -19.60 -8.18
C TYR A 414 -9.03 -21.13 -8.00
N LYS A 415 -7.92 -21.73 -8.45
CA LYS A 415 -7.65 -23.17 -8.29
C LYS A 415 -6.39 -23.35 -7.47
N SER A 416 -6.46 -24.14 -6.40
CA SER A 416 -5.32 -24.38 -5.52
C SER A 416 -4.22 -25.19 -6.21
N VAL A 417 -3.02 -25.17 -5.62
CA VAL A 417 -1.98 -26.15 -5.89
C VAL A 417 -2.50 -27.55 -5.54
N ILE A 418 -2.08 -28.54 -6.32
CA ILE A 418 -2.42 -29.94 -6.11
C ILE A 418 -1.21 -30.63 -5.51
N TYR A 419 -1.40 -31.36 -4.42
CA TYR A 419 -0.37 -32.26 -3.86
C TYR A 419 -0.64 -33.70 -4.29
N TYR A 420 0.41 -34.42 -4.69
CA TYR A 420 0.25 -35.76 -5.28
C TYR A 420 0.07 -36.80 -4.17
N GLN A 421 -1.09 -37.45 -4.15
CA GLN A 421 -1.45 -38.51 -3.21
C GLN A 421 -1.22 -38.14 -1.73
N ILE A 422 -1.36 -36.86 -1.38
CA ILE A 422 -1.27 -36.38 0.00
C ILE A 422 -2.68 -36.34 0.60
N LYS A 423 -2.90 -37.09 1.68
CA LYS A 423 -4.20 -37.14 2.39
C LYS A 423 -4.53 -35.82 3.10
N GLN A 424 -3.50 -35.16 3.64
CA GLN A 424 -3.59 -33.91 4.39
C GLN A 424 -2.85 -32.77 3.66
N PRO A 425 -3.37 -32.25 2.53
CA PRO A 425 -2.76 -31.13 1.84
C PRO A 425 -2.75 -29.88 2.73
N ARG A 426 -1.61 -29.17 2.74
CA ARG A 426 -1.40 -27.89 3.40
C ARG A 426 -1.06 -26.87 2.32
N TRP A 427 -2.03 -26.07 1.92
CA TRP A 427 -1.87 -25.14 0.80
C TRP A 427 -1.18 -23.85 1.23
N PHE A 428 -1.66 -23.23 2.30
CA PHE A 428 -1.23 -21.89 2.74
C PHE A 428 -1.20 -20.87 1.59
N GLU A 429 -2.22 -20.93 0.72
CA GLU A 429 -2.38 -20.03 -0.43
C GLU A 429 -3.33 -18.90 -0.07
N THR A 430 -2.83 -17.66 -0.05
CA THR A 430 -3.62 -16.46 0.26
C THR A 430 -4.05 -15.75 -1.02
N ILE A 431 -5.34 -15.40 -1.08
CA ILE A 431 -5.98 -14.72 -2.20
C ILE A 431 -6.71 -13.49 -1.64
N LYS A 432 -6.55 -12.34 -2.29
CA LYS A 432 -7.33 -11.14 -1.98
C LYS A 432 -8.68 -11.22 -2.68
N VAL A 433 -9.74 -10.91 -1.95
CA VAL A 433 -11.10 -10.78 -2.46
C VAL A 433 -11.54 -9.33 -2.26
N ALA A 434 -11.70 -8.59 -3.35
CA ALA A 434 -12.11 -7.19 -3.35
C ALA A 434 -13.51 -7.08 -3.97
N ILE A 435 -14.52 -6.94 -3.11
CA ILE A 435 -15.93 -6.83 -3.49
C ILE A 435 -16.40 -5.42 -3.14
N PRO A 436 -17.22 -4.77 -3.98
CA PRO A 436 -17.87 -3.52 -3.61
C PRO A 436 -18.59 -3.63 -2.25
N ILE A 437 -18.45 -2.62 -1.40
CA ILE A 437 -18.94 -2.67 -0.01
C ILE A 437 -20.45 -2.99 0.06
N GLU A 438 -21.21 -2.49 -0.91
CA GLU A 438 -22.65 -2.69 -1.04
C GLU A 438 -23.05 -4.15 -1.33
N ASP A 439 -22.16 -4.94 -1.94
CA ASP A 439 -22.42 -6.33 -2.34
C ASP A 439 -21.93 -7.35 -1.30
N VAL A 440 -21.09 -6.94 -0.34
CA VAL A 440 -20.50 -7.85 0.67
C VAL A 440 -21.57 -8.56 1.49
N ASN A 441 -22.65 -7.86 1.84
CA ASN A 441 -23.75 -8.39 2.66
C ASN A 441 -24.51 -9.55 2.00
N ARG A 442 -24.56 -9.58 0.66
CA ARG A 442 -25.26 -10.59 -0.14
C ARG A 442 -24.30 -11.62 -0.74
N SER A 443 -23.02 -11.58 -0.37
CA SER A 443 -21.97 -12.40 -0.97
C SER A 443 -21.47 -13.53 -0.05
N HIS A 444 -21.07 -14.64 -0.66
CA HIS A 444 -20.41 -15.76 0.02
C HIS A 444 -19.30 -16.38 -0.82
N LEU A 445 -18.36 -17.01 -0.12
CA LEU A 445 -17.29 -17.80 -0.73
C LEU A 445 -17.76 -19.24 -0.87
N ARG A 446 -17.50 -19.84 -2.03
CA ARG A 446 -17.80 -21.25 -2.31
C ARG A 446 -16.52 -21.98 -2.69
N PHE A 447 -16.30 -23.10 -2.02
CA PHE A 447 -15.17 -23.99 -2.21
C PHE A 447 -15.67 -25.34 -2.71
N THR A 448 -15.19 -25.77 -3.87
CA THR A 448 -15.53 -27.08 -4.41
C THR A 448 -14.28 -27.95 -4.51
N PHE A 449 -14.44 -29.25 -4.23
CA PHE A 449 -13.33 -30.19 -4.19
C PHE A 449 -13.43 -31.16 -5.36
N ARG A 450 -12.36 -31.25 -6.14
CA ARG A 450 -12.24 -32.17 -7.28
C ARG A 450 -10.99 -33.02 -7.15
N HIS A 451 -11.08 -34.28 -7.57
CA HIS A 451 -9.90 -35.11 -7.76
C HIS A 451 -9.31 -34.85 -9.14
N ARG A 452 -7.99 -34.62 -9.22
CA ARG A 452 -7.28 -34.50 -10.49
C ARG A 452 -6.49 -35.77 -10.83
N SER A 453 -6.73 -36.32 -12.01
CA SER A 453 -6.05 -37.52 -12.51
C SER A 453 -4.85 -37.15 -13.39
N SER A 454 -3.81 -37.97 -13.41
CA SER A 454 -2.69 -37.80 -14.35
C SER A 454 -3.09 -38.06 -15.81
N GLN A 455 -4.16 -38.84 -16.04
CA GLN A 455 -4.66 -39.17 -17.38
C GLN A 455 -5.82 -38.24 -17.77
N GLU A 456 -5.71 -37.59 -18.92
CA GLU A 456 -6.66 -36.56 -19.36
C GLU A 456 -8.10 -37.10 -19.49
N SER A 457 -8.25 -38.31 -20.04
CA SER A 457 -9.57 -38.93 -20.23
C SER A 457 -10.28 -39.25 -18.91
N LYS A 458 -9.51 -39.69 -17.90
CA LYS A 458 -10.05 -39.92 -16.55
C LYS A 458 -10.36 -38.60 -15.86
N ASP A 459 -9.46 -37.62 -15.95
CA ASP A 459 -9.61 -36.30 -15.34
C ASP A 459 -10.88 -35.59 -15.81
N LYS A 460 -11.19 -35.63 -17.11
CA LYS A 460 -12.42 -35.04 -17.68
C LYS A 460 -13.72 -35.68 -17.14
N SER A 461 -13.65 -36.92 -16.67
CA SER A 461 -14.81 -37.62 -16.08
C SER A 461 -14.97 -37.38 -14.58
N GLU A 462 -13.96 -36.82 -13.91
CA GLU A 462 -14.00 -36.55 -12.48
C GLU A 462 -14.93 -35.36 -12.18
N LYS A 463 -15.91 -35.60 -11.32
CA LYS A 463 -16.88 -34.59 -10.89
C LYS A 463 -16.48 -33.99 -9.54
N ILE A 464 -17.09 -32.87 -9.19
CA ILE A 464 -17.03 -32.30 -7.84
C ILE A 464 -17.57 -33.36 -6.87
N PHE A 465 -16.80 -33.68 -5.84
CA PHE A 465 -17.19 -34.70 -4.86
C PHE A 465 -17.63 -34.12 -3.52
N ALA A 466 -17.34 -32.85 -3.25
CA ALA A 466 -17.74 -32.16 -2.03
C ALA A 466 -17.75 -30.63 -2.23
N LEU A 467 -18.42 -29.93 -1.29
CA LEU A 467 -18.51 -28.48 -1.23
C LEU A 467 -18.36 -27.97 0.22
N SER A 468 -17.76 -26.80 0.36
CA SER A 468 -17.81 -25.97 1.57
C SER A 468 -18.13 -24.53 1.17
N PHE A 469 -18.65 -23.73 2.10
CA PHE A 469 -18.93 -22.32 1.86
C PHE A 469 -18.82 -21.51 3.15
N VAL A 470 -18.72 -20.18 3.03
CA VAL A 470 -18.82 -19.25 4.15
C VAL A 470 -19.42 -17.93 3.69
N LYS A 471 -20.34 -17.36 4.48
CA LYS A 471 -20.93 -16.04 4.19
C LYS A 471 -19.98 -14.94 4.64
N LEU A 472 -19.87 -13.86 3.86
CA LEU A 472 -18.98 -12.75 4.18
C LEU A 472 -19.54 -11.83 5.27
N MET A 473 -20.85 -11.86 5.49
CA MET A 473 -21.53 -11.13 6.55
C MET A 473 -22.31 -12.10 7.44
N ARG A 474 -22.23 -11.88 8.76
CA ARG A 474 -22.94 -12.64 9.78
C ARG A 474 -24.39 -12.12 9.91
N TYR A 475 -25.23 -12.89 10.58
CA TYR A 475 -26.65 -12.53 10.77
C TYR A 475 -26.86 -11.26 11.60
N ASP A 476 -25.88 -10.89 12.44
CA ASP A 476 -25.86 -9.66 13.24
C ASP A 476 -25.43 -8.42 12.41
N GLY A 477 -25.11 -8.61 11.13
CA GLY A 477 -24.69 -7.56 10.21
C GLY A 477 -23.22 -7.17 10.32
N THR A 478 -22.43 -7.83 11.18
CA THR A 478 -20.96 -7.71 11.20
C THR A 478 -20.33 -8.56 10.12
N THR A 479 -19.10 -8.24 9.70
CA THR A 479 -18.37 -9.06 8.74
C THR A 479 -17.93 -10.39 9.36
N LEU A 480 -17.55 -11.33 8.50
CA LEU A 480 -16.86 -12.55 8.90
C LEU A 480 -15.65 -12.19 9.79
N ARG A 481 -15.50 -12.92 10.91
CA ARG A 481 -14.42 -12.67 11.88
C ARG A 481 -13.07 -13.06 11.32
N ASP A 482 -12.04 -12.34 11.74
CA ASP A 482 -10.66 -12.70 11.41
C ASP A 482 -10.25 -13.99 12.12
N GLY A 483 -9.34 -14.73 11.48
CA GLY A 483 -8.77 -15.96 12.01
C GLY A 483 -9.19 -17.21 11.23
N GLU A 484 -8.98 -18.37 11.85
CA GLU A 484 -9.23 -19.67 11.23
C GLU A 484 -10.70 -20.09 11.33
N HIS A 485 -11.21 -20.67 10.25
CA HIS A 485 -12.57 -21.19 10.15
C HIS A 485 -12.54 -22.66 9.73
N ASP A 486 -13.02 -23.54 10.61
CA ASP A 486 -13.26 -24.93 10.29
C ASP A 486 -14.59 -25.08 9.55
N LEU A 487 -14.50 -25.19 8.22
CA LEU A 487 -15.67 -25.30 7.36
C LEU A 487 -16.20 -26.73 7.35
N ILE A 488 -17.53 -26.84 7.23
CA ILE A 488 -18.18 -28.13 7.04
C ILE A 488 -18.03 -28.57 5.58
N VAL A 489 -17.64 -29.83 5.39
CA VAL A 489 -17.52 -30.44 4.06
C VAL A 489 -18.80 -31.21 3.75
N TYR A 490 -19.61 -30.66 2.85
CA TYR A 490 -20.85 -31.25 2.39
C TYR A 490 -20.63 -32.16 1.19
N LYS A 491 -21.31 -33.32 1.19
CA LYS A 491 -21.37 -34.25 0.06
C LYS A 491 -22.82 -34.42 -0.41
N ALA A 492 -23.04 -34.30 -1.71
CA ALA A 492 -24.30 -34.57 -2.40
C ALA A 492 -24.03 -34.86 -3.88
N GLU A 493 -25.08 -35.11 -4.67
CA GLU A 493 -24.96 -35.22 -6.12
C GLU A 493 -24.44 -33.91 -6.73
N ALA A 494 -23.54 -33.99 -7.73
CA ALA A 494 -22.84 -32.83 -8.27
C ALA A 494 -23.76 -31.66 -8.68
N LYS A 495 -24.90 -31.94 -9.33
CA LYS A 495 -25.86 -30.89 -9.72
C LYS A 495 -26.49 -30.18 -8.52
N LYS A 496 -26.72 -30.90 -7.42
CA LYS A 496 -27.30 -30.34 -6.18
C LYS A 496 -26.27 -29.53 -5.40
N LEU A 497 -24.99 -29.90 -5.46
CA LEU A 497 -23.91 -29.12 -4.85
C LEU A 497 -23.72 -27.75 -5.52
N GLU A 498 -24.18 -27.57 -6.76
CA GLU A 498 -24.01 -26.29 -7.46
C GLU A 498 -25.11 -25.26 -7.13
N ASP A 499 -26.21 -25.69 -6.50
CA ASP A 499 -27.38 -24.86 -6.17
C ASP A 499 -27.22 -24.15 -4.82
N SER A 500 -27.10 -22.81 -4.87
CA SER A 500 -26.92 -21.95 -3.70
C SER A 500 -28.10 -21.98 -2.73
N SER A 501 -29.32 -22.17 -3.22
CA SER A 501 -30.52 -22.19 -2.37
C SER A 501 -30.53 -23.37 -1.38
N LEU A 502 -29.85 -24.47 -1.74
CA LEU A 502 -29.81 -25.68 -0.94
C LEU A 502 -28.83 -25.61 0.23
N TYR A 503 -27.67 -24.95 0.06
CA TYR A 503 -26.64 -24.92 1.10
C TYR A 503 -26.63 -23.64 1.93
N LEU A 504 -27.12 -22.49 1.42
CA LEU A 504 -27.06 -21.22 2.16
C LEU A 504 -27.88 -21.19 3.47
N ASN A 505 -28.82 -22.12 3.62
CA ASN A 505 -29.62 -22.32 4.84
C ASN A 505 -28.95 -23.27 5.85
N LEU A 506 -27.87 -23.95 5.46
CA LEU A 506 -27.11 -24.85 6.31
C LEU A 506 -26.03 -24.08 7.10
N PRO A 507 -25.52 -24.62 8.21
CA PRO A 507 -24.36 -24.05 8.90
C PRO A 507 -23.11 -24.08 8.01
N ALA A 508 -22.32 -23.01 8.01
CA ALA A 508 -21.09 -22.93 7.23
C ALA A 508 -19.90 -23.56 7.97
N THR A 509 -19.81 -23.30 9.27
CA THR A 509 -18.68 -23.71 10.13
C THR A 509 -19.10 -24.75 11.17
N LYS A 510 -18.12 -25.50 11.69
CA LYS A 510 -18.37 -26.41 12.81
C LYS A 510 -18.87 -25.69 14.07
N VAL A 511 -18.38 -24.48 14.32
CA VAL A 511 -18.82 -23.64 15.45
C VAL A 511 -20.31 -23.31 15.34
N GLU A 512 -20.78 -22.88 14.16
CA GLU A 512 -22.21 -22.62 13.93
C GLU A 512 -23.10 -23.86 14.08
N LEU A 513 -22.54 -25.05 13.79
CA LEU A 513 -23.24 -26.32 13.95
C LEU A 513 -23.36 -26.70 15.44
N GLU A 514 -22.31 -26.50 16.22
CA GLU A 514 -22.29 -26.70 17.67
C GLU A 514 -23.24 -25.74 18.40
N GLU A 515 -23.30 -24.47 17.99
CA GLU A 515 -24.25 -23.47 18.52
C GLU A 515 -25.72 -23.89 18.31
N LYS A 516 -26.00 -24.65 17.24
CA LYS A 516 -27.33 -25.22 16.96
C LYS A 516 -27.59 -26.54 17.69
N GLY A 517 -26.68 -27.00 18.55
CA GLY A 517 -26.82 -28.21 19.36
C GLY A 517 -26.63 -29.51 18.57
N LEU A 518 -26.08 -29.45 17.36
CA LEU A 518 -25.80 -30.62 16.51
C LEU A 518 -24.32 -31.00 16.66
N SER A 519 -23.99 -32.05 17.42
CA SER A 519 -22.60 -32.46 17.60
C SER A 519 -22.13 -33.44 16.52
N THR A 520 -20.91 -33.27 16.03
CA THR A 520 -20.26 -34.22 15.10
C THR A 520 -19.51 -35.35 15.81
N THR A 521 -19.59 -35.42 17.15
CA THR A 521 -18.83 -36.38 17.98
C THR A 521 -19.50 -37.75 18.10
N GLY A 522 -20.71 -37.91 17.55
CA GLY A 522 -21.38 -39.21 17.40
C GLY A 522 -20.97 -39.95 16.12
N LYS A 523 -20.92 -41.29 16.15
CA LYS A 523 -20.62 -42.17 15.00
C LYS A 523 -21.69 -42.15 13.87
N GLY A 524 -22.51 -41.10 13.76
CA GLY A 524 -23.57 -40.98 12.75
C GLY A 524 -23.24 -39.94 11.69
N THR A 525 -23.41 -40.29 10.42
CA THR A 525 -23.56 -39.30 9.34
C THR A 525 -24.85 -38.53 9.57
N HIS A 526 -24.74 -37.24 9.89
CA HIS A 526 -25.90 -36.36 10.00
C HIS A 526 -26.30 -35.90 8.59
N ASN A 527 -27.50 -36.31 8.17
CA ASN A 527 -28.13 -35.76 6.97
C ASN A 527 -28.85 -34.46 7.37
N LEU A 528 -28.46 -33.34 6.78
CA LEU A 528 -29.09 -32.05 7.01
C LEU A 528 -29.71 -31.58 5.69
N GLY A 529 -31.00 -31.84 5.53
CA GLY A 529 -31.70 -31.66 4.26
C GLY A 529 -31.19 -32.63 3.17
N ASN A 530 -30.87 -32.08 2.00
CA ASN A 530 -30.39 -32.82 0.82
C ASN A 530 -28.88 -33.08 0.83
N CYS A 531 -28.16 -32.63 1.86
CA CYS A 531 -26.70 -32.71 1.96
C CYS A 531 -26.28 -33.62 3.12
N THR A 532 -25.19 -34.36 2.90
CA THR A 532 -24.57 -35.20 3.93
C THR A 532 -23.31 -34.52 4.47
N ILE A 533 -23.16 -34.48 5.80
CA ILE A 533 -21.95 -33.94 6.43
C ILE A 533 -20.85 -35.00 6.37
N SER A 534 -19.73 -34.66 5.73
CA SER A 534 -18.55 -35.52 5.63
C SER A 534 -17.72 -35.48 6.91
N LYS A 535 -16.92 -36.53 7.13
CA LYS A 535 -15.85 -36.56 8.14
C LYS A 535 -14.56 -35.86 7.67
N ASP A 536 -14.50 -35.51 6.39
CA ASP A 536 -13.39 -34.74 5.82
C ASP A 536 -13.31 -33.36 6.51
N SER A 537 -12.11 -32.80 6.62
CA SER A 537 -11.89 -31.47 7.18
C SER A 537 -11.38 -30.50 6.12
N PHE A 538 -11.78 -29.24 6.25
CA PHE A 538 -11.27 -28.16 5.44
C PHE A 538 -11.23 -26.88 6.29
N GLN A 539 -10.06 -26.24 6.29
CA GLN A 539 -9.81 -25.06 7.10
C GLN A 539 -9.35 -23.92 6.21
N ILE A 540 -9.95 -22.75 6.41
CA ILE A 540 -9.51 -21.49 5.82
C ILE A 540 -9.10 -20.52 6.93
N ALA A 541 -8.36 -19.48 6.58
CA ALA A 541 -8.19 -18.32 7.45
C ALA A 541 -8.63 -17.06 6.71
N THR A 542 -9.23 -16.11 7.41
CA THR A 542 -9.62 -14.82 6.82
C THR A 542 -9.04 -13.65 7.58
N LEU A 543 -8.74 -12.57 6.86
CA LEU A 543 -8.35 -11.28 7.39
C LEU A 543 -9.09 -10.18 6.62
N VAL A 544 -10.02 -9.50 7.28
CA VAL A 544 -10.86 -8.45 6.71
C VAL A 544 -10.24 -7.08 6.97
N CYS A 545 -9.81 -6.43 5.90
CA CYS A 545 -9.25 -5.07 5.92
C CYS A 545 -10.27 -4.09 5.34
N SER A 546 -11.30 -3.77 6.14
CA SER A 546 -12.35 -2.81 5.75
C SER A 546 -12.33 -1.56 6.63
N THR A 547 -12.34 -0.37 6.01
CA THR A 547 -12.58 0.90 6.73
C THR A 547 -14.06 1.25 6.82
N LYS A 548 -14.96 0.39 6.29
CA LYS A 548 -16.41 0.64 6.26
C LYS A 548 -17.27 -0.45 6.90
N LEU A 549 -16.75 -1.66 7.02
CA LEU A 549 -17.47 -2.79 7.62
C LEU A 549 -16.72 -3.32 8.84
N THR A 550 -17.32 -3.18 10.02
CA THR A 550 -16.72 -3.61 11.29
C THR A 550 -17.08 -5.04 11.66
N GLN A 551 -16.19 -5.69 12.42
CA GLN A 551 -16.43 -6.98 13.08
C GLN A 551 -17.02 -6.81 14.49
N ASN A 552 -17.05 -5.59 15.01
CA ASN A 552 -17.51 -5.29 16.36
C ASN A 552 -19.00 -4.89 16.36
N VAL A 553 -19.81 -5.64 17.12
CA VAL A 553 -21.27 -5.43 17.17
C VAL A 553 -21.64 -4.10 17.83
N ASP A 554 -20.91 -3.68 18.87
CA ASP A 554 -21.19 -2.43 19.59
C ASP A 554 -20.92 -1.21 18.70
N LEU A 555 -19.79 -1.23 17.97
CA LEU A 555 -19.47 -0.19 17.00
C LEU A 555 -20.46 -0.18 15.83
N LEU A 556 -20.84 -1.36 15.31
CA LEU A 556 -21.85 -1.46 14.26
C LEU A 556 -23.19 -0.86 14.69
N GLY A 557 -23.61 -1.11 15.94
CA GLY A 557 -24.82 -0.55 16.52
C GLY A 557 -24.81 0.98 16.54
N LEU A 558 -23.66 1.60 16.77
CA LEU A 558 -23.48 3.04 16.66
C LEU A 558 -23.48 3.51 15.20
N LEU A 559 -22.76 2.85 14.30
CA LEU A 559 -22.70 3.26 12.89
C LEU A 559 -24.06 3.13 12.18
N LYS A 560 -24.86 2.12 12.56
CA LYS A 560 -26.23 1.89 12.08
C LYS A 560 -27.30 2.35 13.06
N TRP A 561 -27.00 3.36 13.89
CA TRP A 561 -27.92 3.82 14.95
C TRP A 561 -29.32 4.20 14.47
N ARG A 562 -29.45 4.70 13.23
CA ARG A 562 -30.75 5.06 12.62
C ARG A 562 -31.68 3.86 12.43
N SER A 563 -31.12 2.65 12.31
CA SER A 563 -31.91 1.42 12.15
C SER A 563 -32.60 0.99 13.45
N ASN A 564 -32.07 1.39 14.62
CA ASN A 564 -32.68 1.05 15.91
C ASN A 564 -32.39 2.13 16.96
N THR A 565 -33.16 3.22 16.91
CA THR A 565 -33.02 4.37 17.80
C THR A 565 -33.29 4.03 19.27
N SER A 566 -34.05 2.96 19.56
CA SER A 566 -34.35 2.54 20.94
C SER A 566 -33.10 2.10 21.72
N LEU A 567 -32.08 1.57 21.02
CA LEU A 567 -30.84 1.09 21.62
C LEU A 567 -29.73 2.16 21.67
N LEU A 568 -30.00 3.37 21.19
CA LEU A 568 -28.99 4.42 21.01
C LEU A 568 -28.23 4.75 22.30
N GLN A 569 -28.94 4.88 23.42
CA GLN A 569 -28.32 5.16 24.73
C GLN A 569 -27.37 4.03 25.15
N GLN A 570 -27.75 2.78 24.89
CA GLN A 570 -26.90 1.62 25.16
C GLN A 570 -25.68 1.61 24.23
N ASN A 571 -25.86 1.86 22.93
CA ASN A 571 -24.78 1.86 21.95
C ASN A 571 -23.70 2.90 22.29
N LEU A 572 -24.09 4.12 22.68
CA LEU A 572 -23.15 5.16 23.13
C LEU A 572 -22.36 4.73 24.38
N ARG A 573 -23.01 4.02 25.31
CA ARG A 573 -22.31 3.48 26.51
C ARG A 573 -21.37 2.33 26.18
N GLN A 574 -21.71 1.49 25.21
CA GLN A 574 -20.84 0.38 24.80
C GLN A 574 -19.67 0.83 23.94
N LEU A 575 -19.79 1.92 23.17
CA LEU A 575 -18.67 2.51 22.42
C LEU A 575 -17.45 2.75 23.31
N MET A 576 -17.66 3.26 24.53
CA MET A 576 -16.59 3.52 25.50
C MET A 576 -15.88 2.26 26.02
N LYS A 577 -16.33 1.07 25.63
CA LYS A 577 -15.71 -0.23 25.95
C LYS A 577 -15.11 -0.92 24.72
N VAL A 578 -15.31 -0.37 23.52
CA VAL A 578 -14.72 -0.91 22.29
C VAL A 578 -13.21 -0.72 22.33
N GLU A 579 -12.49 -1.70 21.78
CA GLU A 579 -11.03 -1.62 21.68
C GLU A 579 -10.61 -0.41 20.84
N GLY A 580 -9.65 0.37 21.35
CA GLY A 580 -9.19 1.59 20.66
C GLY A 580 -8.70 1.35 19.24
N GLY A 581 -8.11 0.17 18.96
CA GLY A 581 -7.67 -0.23 17.62
C GLY A 581 -8.81 -0.33 16.61
N GLU A 582 -10.02 -0.70 17.03
CA GLU A 582 -11.19 -0.72 16.16
C GLU A 582 -11.74 0.70 15.98
N VAL A 583 -11.84 1.49 17.05
CA VAL A 583 -12.33 2.88 17.00
C VAL A 583 -11.50 3.74 16.05
N VAL A 584 -10.17 3.62 16.07
CA VAL A 584 -9.29 4.43 15.19
C VAL A 584 -9.39 4.05 13.71
N LYS A 585 -9.73 2.79 13.37
CA LYS A 585 -9.99 2.38 11.97
C LYS A 585 -11.23 3.05 11.39
N PHE A 586 -12.26 3.24 12.23
CA PHE A 586 -13.53 3.87 11.87
C PHE A 586 -13.63 5.29 12.43
N LEU A 587 -12.51 5.98 12.68
CA LEU A 587 -12.50 7.24 13.42
C LEU A 587 -13.43 8.28 12.79
N GLN A 588 -13.34 8.45 11.46
CA GLN A 588 -14.19 9.38 10.73
C GLN A 588 -15.67 9.02 10.88
N ASP A 589 -16.07 7.79 10.52
CA ASP A 589 -17.47 7.38 10.55
C ASP A 589 -18.05 7.39 11.98
N THR A 590 -17.22 7.10 12.99
CA THR A 590 -17.58 7.17 14.41
C THR A 590 -17.86 8.61 14.83
N LEU A 591 -16.97 9.55 14.49
CA LEU A 591 -17.16 10.97 14.80
C LEU A 591 -18.37 11.55 14.04
N ASP A 592 -18.52 11.21 12.77
CA ASP A 592 -19.68 11.61 11.96
C ASP A 592 -20.99 11.09 12.58
N ALA A 593 -21.02 9.82 13.01
CA ALA A 593 -22.19 9.26 13.70
C ALA A 593 -22.50 10.02 15.00
N LEU A 594 -21.49 10.27 15.84
CA LEU A 594 -21.63 10.99 17.10
C LEU A 594 -22.21 12.40 16.93
N PHE A 595 -21.67 13.17 15.98
CA PHE A 595 -22.18 14.52 15.73
C PHE A 595 -23.57 14.50 15.09
N ASN A 596 -23.86 13.56 14.19
CA ASN A 596 -25.21 13.40 13.64
C ASN A 596 -26.23 13.06 14.73
N ILE A 597 -25.90 12.17 15.67
CA ILE A 597 -26.74 11.86 16.83
C ILE A 597 -27.03 13.12 17.65
N MET A 598 -26.01 13.94 17.91
CA MET A 598 -26.14 15.19 18.65
C MET A 598 -27.03 16.22 17.94
N MET A 599 -26.99 16.26 16.59
CA MET A 599 -27.80 17.19 15.80
C MET A 599 -29.26 16.72 15.66
N GLU A 600 -29.50 15.43 15.44
CA GLU A 600 -30.84 14.86 15.23
C GLU A 600 -31.65 14.70 16.54
N ASN A 601 -30.98 14.67 17.69
CA ASN A 601 -31.63 14.59 19.00
C ASN A 601 -31.49 15.92 19.76
N SER A 602 -31.94 17.01 19.14
CA SER A 602 -31.75 18.37 19.67
C SER A 602 -32.30 18.57 21.08
N ASP A 603 -33.38 17.87 21.44
CA ASP A 603 -34.20 18.14 22.62
C ASP A 603 -33.77 17.35 23.86
N SER A 604 -32.73 16.50 23.74
CA SER A 604 -32.29 15.60 24.81
C SER A 604 -30.90 15.95 25.32
N ASP A 605 -30.86 16.60 26.49
CA ASP A 605 -29.62 16.86 27.23
C ASP A 605 -28.87 15.56 27.62
N THR A 606 -29.58 14.42 27.65
CA THR A 606 -29.00 13.11 27.94
C THR A 606 -28.09 12.64 26.80
N PHE A 607 -28.52 12.79 25.54
CA PHE A 607 -27.71 12.39 24.40
C PHE A 607 -26.53 13.35 24.18
N ASP A 608 -26.72 14.64 24.43
CA ASP A 608 -25.63 15.62 24.38
C ASP A 608 -24.49 15.24 25.35
N THR A 609 -24.84 14.82 26.56
CA THR A 609 -23.86 14.38 27.57
C THR A 609 -23.15 13.09 27.14
N LEU A 610 -23.88 12.09 26.64
CA LEU A 610 -23.28 10.82 26.22
C LEU A 610 -22.38 10.94 24.99
N VAL A 611 -22.75 11.80 24.04
CA VAL A 611 -21.89 12.11 22.89
C VAL A 611 -20.63 12.86 23.35
N PHE A 612 -20.77 13.81 24.27
CA PHE A 612 -19.61 14.51 24.84
C PHE A 612 -18.64 13.53 25.54
N ASP A 613 -19.16 12.63 26.38
CA ASP A 613 -18.34 11.59 27.03
C ASP A 613 -17.66 10.66 26.01
N SER A 614 -18.36 10.32 24.93
CA SER A 614 -17.81 9.52 23.83
C SER A 614 -16.67 10.25 23.10
N LEU A 615 -16.81 11.56 22.85
CA LEU A 615 -15.75 12.38 22.25
C LEU A 615 -14.52 12.46 23.18
N VAL A 616 -14.73 12.67 24.48
CA VAL A 616 -13.65 12.68 25.47
C VAL A 616 -12.93 11.33 25.52
N PHE A 617 -13.66 10.22 25.42
CA PHE A 617 -13.09 8.88 25.33
C PHE A 617 -12.23 8.72 24.06
N ILE A 618 -12.74 9.08 22.88
CA ILE A 618 -12.00 8.96 21.61
C ILE A 618 -10.73 9.83 21.63
N ILE A 619 -10.83 11.08 22.09
CA ILE A 619 -9.68 11.99 22.20
C ILE A 619 -8.66 11.44 23.21
N GLY A 620 -9.16 10.89 24.33
CA GLY A 620 -8.32 10.22 25.33
C GLY A 620 -7.57 9.01 24.78
N LEU A 621 -8.20 8.22 23.90
CA LEU A 621 -7.54 7.12 23.19
C LEU A 621 -6.41 7.63 22.28
N ILE A 622 -6.65 8.70 21.50
CA ILE A 622 -5.66 9.25 20.57
C ILE A 622 -4.47 9.89 21.31
N ALA A 623 -4.70 10.43 22.52
CA ALA A 623 -3.64 10.96 23.37
C ALA A 623 -2.71 9.88 23.96
N ASP A 624 -3.12 8.60 23.95
CA ASP A 624 -2.27 7.48 24.36
C ASP A 624 -1.10 7.32 23.38
N ARG A 625 0.10 7.01 23.92
CA ARG A 625 1.32 6.73 23.14
C ARG A 625 1.09 5.72 22.03
N LYS A 626 0.22 4.73 22.24
CA LYS A 626 -0.12 3.72 21.22
C LYS A 626 -0.77 4.31 19.98
N PHE A 627 -1.48 5.43 20.09
CA PHE A 627 -2.29 6.01 19.01
C PHE A 627 -1.89 7.44 18.65
N GLN A 628 -0.73 7.94 19.12
CA GLN A 628 -0.26 9.30 18.84
C GLN A 628 -0.15 9.62 17.34
N HIS A 629 0.13 8.62 16.51
CA HIS A 629 0.17 8.76 15.05
C HIS A 629 -1.19 9.15 14.42
N PHE A 630 -2.30 9.05 15.17
CA PHE A 630 -3.63 9.51 14.74
C PHE A 630 -3.92 10.98 15.06
N HIS A 631 -3.03 11.72 15.74
CA HIS A 631 -3.21 13.17 15.94
C HIS A 631 -3.40 13.94 14.62
N PRO A 632 -2.56 13.73 13.57
CA PRO A 632 -2.77 14.36 12.27
C PRO A 632 -4.09 13.97 11.59
N VAL A 633 -4.58 12.75 11.83
CA VAL A 633 -5.86 12.25 11.30
C VAL A 633 -7.02 13.04 11.92
N LEU A 634 -7.02 13.22 13.25
CA LEU A 634 -8.02 13.99 13.96
C LEU A 634 -8.00 15.48 13.55
N GLU A 635 -6.82 16.08 13.43
CA GLU A 635 -6.65 17.44 12.91
C GLU A 635 -7.23 17.61 11.50
N THR A 636 -6.92 16.66 10.62
CA THR A 636 -7.40 16.68 9.23
C THR A 636 -8.93 16.54 9.19
N TYR A 637 -9.50 15.67 10.02
CA TYR A 637 -10.95 15.51 10.15
C TYR A 637 -11.61 16.82 10.58
N ILE A 638 -11.13 17.45 11.67
CA ILE A 638 -11.68 18.73 12.17
C ILE A 638 -11.62 19.80 11.07
N ARG A 639 -10.50 19.90 10.36
CA ARG A 639 -10.31 20.96 9.35
C ARG A 639 -11.14 20.72 8.09
N LYS A 640 -11.15 19.50 7.56
CA LYS A 640 -11.66 19.23 6.19
C LYS A 640 -12.99 18.48 6.13
N HIS A 641 -13.33 17.65 7.11
CA HIS A 641 -14.46 16.73 7.03
C HIS A 641 -15.60 17.07 8.00
N PHE A 642 -15.28 17.62 9.17
CA PHE A 642 -16.26 18.00 10.16
C PHE A 642 -17.23 19.06 9.64
N SER A 643 -18.54 18.83 9.80
CA SER A 643 -19.61 19.62 9.18
C SER A 643 -20.74 20.06 10.13
N ALA A 644 -20.68 19.73 11.42
CA ALA A 644 -21.77 20.03 12.36
C ALA A 644 -21.77 21.50 12.81
N THR A 645 -22.67 22.32 12.24
CA THR A 645 -22.72 23.78 12.46
C THR A 645 -23.27 24.22 13.81
N LEU A 646 -24.12 23.41 14.45
CA LEU A 646 -24.73 23.71 15.76
C LEU A 646 -24.07 22.96 16.93
N ALA A 647 -23.02 22.17 16.68
CA ALA A 647 -22.33 21.42 17.73
C ALA A 647 -21.71 22.35 18.80
N TYR A 648 -21.28 23.56 18.45
CA TYR A 648 -20.65 24.48 19.40
C TYR A 648 -21.59 24.83 20.58
N THR A 649 -22.89 25.05 20.36
CA THR A 649 -23.82 25.44 21.43
C THR A 649 -23.98 24.29 22.44
N LYS A 650 -24.15 23.07 21.93
CA LYS A 650 -24.35 21.86 22.73
C LYS A 650 -23.07 21.47 23.48
N LEU A 651 -21.92 21.43 22.80
CA LEU A 651 -20.63 21.14 23.44
C LEU A 651 -20.27 22.15 24.53
N THR A 652 -20.49 23.46 24.28
CA THR A 652 -20.27 24.49 25.30
C THR A 652 -21.23 24.35 26.48
N LYS A 653 -22.50 24.00 26.24
CA LYS A 653 -23.49 23.76 27.31
C LYS A 653 -23.07 22.60 28.22
N VAL A 654 -22.66 21.47 27.65
CA VAL A 654 -22.22 20.30 28.43
C VAL A 654 -20.92 20.61 29.19
N LEU A 655 -19.94 21.24 28.54
CA LEU A 655 -18.69 21.64 29.19
C LEU A 655 -18.93 22.60 30.36
N LYS A 656 -19.81 23.60 30.19
CA LYS A 656 -20.21 24.50 31.26
C LYS A 656 -20.82 23.74 32.45
N ASN A 657 -21.72 22.79 32.18
CA ASN A 657 -22.33 21.96 33.21
C ASN A 657 -21.30 21.13 33.99
N TYR A 658 -20.25 20.63 33.34
CA TYR A 658 -19.18 19.87 34.00
C TYR A 658 -18.34 20.75 34.92
N VAL A 659 -18.06 22.00 34.50
CA VAL A 659 -17.31 22.97 35.31
C VAL A 659 -18.14 23.47 36.49
N GLU A 660 -19.43 23.77 36.29
CA GLU A 660 -20.33 24.23 37.36
C GLU A 660 -20.58 23.15 38.42
N ASN A 661 -20.54 21.87 38.03
CA ASN A 661 -20.74 20.72 38.93
C ASN A 661 -19.45 19.95 39.21
N ALA A 662 -18.29 20.64 39.19
CA ALA A 662 -16.97 20.03 39.33
C ALA A 662 -16.83 19.12 40.57
N GLU A 663 -17.48 19.45 41.69
CA GLU A 663 -17.42 18.66 42.93
C GLU A 663 -18.05 17.26 42.81
N LYS A 664 -19.05 17.09 41.93
CA LYS A 664 -19.77 15.82 41.74
C LYS A 664 -19.24 15.03 40.54
N LEU A 665 -18.67 15.72 39.55
CA LEU A 665 -18.21 15.16 38.28
C LEU A 665 -16.68 15.18 38.15
N THR A 666 -15.96 15.11 39.27
CA THR A 666 -14.50 15.30 39.32
C THR A 666 -13.73 14.42 38.33
N GLU A 667 -14.11 13.14 38.20
CA GLU A 667 -13.45 12.21 37.27
C GLU A 667 -13.76 12.51 35.80
N GLN A 668 -15.03 12.79 35.48
CA GLN A 668 -15.45 13.15 34.13
C GLN A 668 -14.84 14.48 33.69
N LEU A 669 -14.82 15.47 34.58
CA LEU A 669 -14.20 16.76 34.36
C LEU A 669 -12.70 16.61 34.12
N LEU A 670 -11.98 15.81 34.93
CA LEU A 670 -10.55 15.58 34.72
C LEU A 670 -10.26 15.00 33.32
N LYS A 671 -11.06 14.02 32.87
CA LYS A 671 -10.94 13.45 31.52
C LYS A 671 -11.24 14.49 30.43
N ALA A 672 -12.31 15.27 30.60
CA ALA A 672 -12.68 16.34 29.68
C ALA A 672 -11.59 17.42 29.58
N MET A 673 -10.99 17.81 30.71
CA MET A 673 -9.90 18.79 30.77
C MET A 673 -8.64 18.30 30.07
N LYS A 674 -8.35 16.99 30.08
CA LYS A 674 -7.25 16.41 29.28
C LYS A 674 -7.54 16.46 27.77
N ALA A 675 -8.80 16.34 27.37
CA ALA A 675 -9.25 16.41 25.98
C ALA A 675 -9.57 17.85 25.51
N LEU A 676 -9.39 18.85 26.37
CA LEU A 676 -9.93 20.20 26.21
C LEU A 676 -9.49 20.88 24.92
N GLU A 677 -8.23 20.69 24.52
CA GLU A 677 -7.67 21.25 23.30
C GLU A 677 -8.51 20.87 22.07
N TYR A 678 -8.77 19.57 21.88
CA TYR A 678 -9.54 19.08 20.72
C TYR A 678 -11.03 19.40 20.84
N ILE A 679 -11.60 19.36 22.05
CA ILE A 679 -12.99 19.78 22.27
C ILE A 679 -13.17 21.25 21.86
N PHE A 680 -12.25 22.15 22.23
CA PHE A 680 -12.29 23.54 21.78
C PHE A 680 -12.09 23.68 20.28
N LYS A 681 -11.20 22.90 19.66
CA LYS A 681 -11.06 22.90 18.19
C LYS A 681 -12.38 22.56 17.49
N PHE A 682 -13.13 21.58 17.99
CA PHE A 682 -14.47 21.27 17.48
C PHE A 682 -15.46 22.44 17.67
N ILE A 683 -15.49 23.04 18.87
CA ILE A 683 -16.36 24.20 19.16
C ILE A 683 -16.06 25.37 18.22
N VAL A 684 -14.78 25.73 18.09
CA VAL A 684 -14.34 26.84 17.23
C VAL A 684 -14.65 26.54 15.78
N ARG A 685 -14.35 25.33 15.29
CA ARG A 685 -14.64 24.95 13.91
C ARG A 685 -16.14 24.97 13.62
N SER A 686 -16.96 24.44 14.51
CA SER A 686 -18.42 24.47 14.41
C SER A 686 -18.95 25.90 14.34
N ARG A 687 -18.40 26.81 15.17
CA ARG A 687 -18.77 28.23 15.14
C ARG A 687 -18.35 28.93 13.84
N VAL A 688 -17.18 28.61 13.30
CA VAL A 688 -16.74 29.12 12.00
C VAL A 688 -17.67 28.66 10.89
N LEU A 689 -18.03 27.38 10.86
CA LEU A 689 -18.94 26.81 9.86
C LEU A 689 -20.36 27.40 9.95
N PHE A 690 -20.83 27.76 11.14
CA PHE A 690 -22.12 28.44 11.29
C PHE A 690 -22.15 29.86 10.72
N ASN A 691 -20.99 30.54 10.70
CA ASN A 691 -20.88 31.90 10.18
C ASN A 691 -20.57 31.95 8.68
N GLN A 692 -20.30 30.80 8.05
CA GLN A 692 -20.15 30.62 6.61
C GLN A 692 -21.52 30.29 6.01
#